data_AF-A0A2E7SGP4-F1
#
_entry.id   AF-A0A2E7SGP4-F1
#
_cell.length_a   1.000
_cell.length_b   1.000
_cell.length_c   1.000
_cell.angle_alpha   90.00
_cell.angle_beta   90.00
_cell.angle_gamma   90.00
#
_symmetry.space_group_name_H-M   'P 1'
#
loop_
_entity.id
_entity.type
_entity.pdbx_description
1 polymer ?
#
loop_
_entity_poly.entity_id
_entity_poly.type
_entity_poly.pdbx_seq_one_letter_code
_entity_poly.pdbx_strand_id
1 'polypeptide(L)'
;MKSSKQWTLGEDSNFALDLFEYLKKEGLIGKYASKFGGPDELMLISDGPLTDDSNLSIISGPPTMRCISTQPSRLRQPPSSNSNSALEGNLDLTGKGTTCDWQVEEWQEGSGWRTRVTIERDDLATSLRALTPLLPKLETENELIQPGGFAGLLTYDLVQWTEPVRLQNIPEPSALLGILLRADRLIIHNRFEGILTLESLHSDNWFDICSTKIDYWIKNRFNKEVESAKHTSLESTISDSEHCDIVDTVRSSIKDGEFYQLNYGRIWSGKISNPWSVFKRLIKSNPAPYSAWISIPDYEYVVASVSPELLLSMRGNKLSTRPIKGTRPRAKKRDRDEALKRELVASRKEISEHLMLVDLERNDLGKVCRVGSVKWHDWRIESHPNVHHLVSDVRGTLGENYDGWDALQALFPGGSITGCPKTATIAAIDELEKTPRNAWTGSIGFHDPRTEFACWNILIRTLEAKIDDNGNWNAKVQAGGGLVFDSIPTQEVEEAKWKAQALLDAAWGVSESKIPKEEMSIEPIPSLDERTKSLLKSLKLERQICIAPAEPTRWLSGDPPLTYPKNNERRLLFIDNLDSFSWNIVHASAQLGVEVVIVEGRGDSASNDIDYILKSIKPTHIILGPGPSRPSQSPLTKLIADRAIKSEINNHEGEPIPLLGICLGHQALGEAVGWKLLPAPKGAVHGVPEDILMGGDAIFSRMPRICKMMRYHSLALLPTNEDLEIIATDYESQTLVMGLAHPQLPVWGVQFHPESCGSLEGWKLLDNFLLISHKVTGQSVEVPLLGREG
;
A
#
# COMPACT_ATOMS: atom_id res chain seq x y z
N MET A 1 -26.78 -27.99 -4.50
CA MET A 1 -26.02 -28.96 -3.71
C MET A 1 -24.59 -28.94 -4.20
N LYS A 2 -23.75 -28.31 -3.39
CA LYS A 2 -22.28 -28.28 -3.47
C LYS A 2 -21.75 -29.72 -3.52
N SER A 3 -20.76 -29.95 -4.37
CA SER A 3 -20.03 -31.23 -4.44
C SER A 3 -18.62 -31.03 -3.92
N SER A 4 -18.15 -31.95 -3.08
CA SER A 4 -16.79 -31.91 -2.51
C SER A 4 -16.18 -33.31 -2.44
N LYS A 5 -14.88 -33.41 -2.71
CA LYS A 5 -14.08 -34.63 -2.55
C LYS A 5 -12.68 -34.28 -2.09
N GLN A 6 -12.12 -35.09 -1.20
CA GLN A 6 -10.81 -34.86 -0.60
C GLN A 6 -9.82 -35.99 -0.87
N TRP A 7 -8.54 -35.64 -0.92
CA TRP A 7 -7.40 -36.56 -0.98
C TRP A 7 -6.35 -36.13 0.04
N THR A 8 -5.70 -37.11 0.65
CA THR A 8 -4.49 -36.88 1.46
C THR A 8 -3.25 -37.00 0.57
N LEU A 9 -2.41 -35.98 0.62
CA LEU A 9 -1.14 -35.87 -0.10
C LEU A 9 0.03 -35.98 0.87
N GLY A 10 1.21 -36.35 0.35
CA GLY A 10 2.48 -36.23 1.09
C GLY A 10 3.08 -34.82 0.98
N GLU A 11 4.26 -34.62 1.57
CA GLU A 11 4.99 -33.33 1.64
C GLU A 11 5.54 -32.79 0.29
N ASP A 12 4.90 -33.10 -0.83
CA ASP A 12 5.41 -32.79 -2.17
C ASP A 12 5.07 -31.34 -2.59
N SER A 13 6.10 -30.48 -2.67
CA SER A 13 5.95 -29.05 -2.92
C SER A 13 5.60 -28.70 -4.38
N ASN A 14 5.89 -29.57 -5.36
CA ASN A 14 5.70 -29.25 -6.79
C ASN A 14 4.36 -29.74 -7.38
N PHE A 15 3.52 -30.35 -6.54
CA PHE A 15 2.27 -31.00 -6.95
C PHE A 15 1.33 -30.09 -7.74
N ALA A 16 1.17 -28.82 -7.35
CA ALA A 16 0.17 -27.93 -7.93
C ALA A 16 0.42 -27.65 -9.43
N LEU A 17 1.69 -27.47 -9.82
CA LEU A 17 2.07 -27.22 -11.21
C LEU A 17 1.83 -28.44 -12.10
N ASP A 18 2.20 -29.62 -11.60
CA ASP A 18 2.05 -30.87 -12.34
C ASP A 18 0.58 -31.26 -12.48
N LEU A 19 -0.22 -31.05 -11.43
CA LEU A 19 -1.67 -31.23 -11.49
C LEU A 19 -2.30 -30.28 -12.51
N PHE A 20 -1.94 -28.99 -12.47
CA PHE A 20 -2.45 -28.01 -13.41
C PHE A 20 -2.12 -28.37 -14.87
N GLU A 21 -0.87 -28.78 -15.14
CA GLU A 21 -0.47 -29.22 -16.48
C GLU A 21 -1.22 -30.49 -16.92
N TYR A 22 -1.48 -31.42 -15.99
CA TYR A 22 -2.29 -32.61 -16.25
C TYR A 22 -3.73 -32.25 -16.60
N LEU A 23 -4.39 -31.40 -15.81
CA LEU A 23 -5.77 -30.97 -16.05
C LEU A 23 -5.91 -30.22 -17.39
N LYS A 24 -4.90 -29.43 -17.80
CA LYS A 24 -4.85 -28.80 -19.13
C LYS A 24 -4.83 -29.84 -20.25
N LYS A 25 -4.01 -30.89 -20.13
CA LYS A 25 -3.91 -31.97 -21.13
C LYS A 25 -5.19 -32.79 -21.25
N GLU A 26 -5.89 -33.00 -20.13
CA GLU A 26 -7.16 -33.72 -20.09
C GLU A 26 -8.36 -32.86 -20.53
N GLY A 27 -8.16 -31.59 -20.89
CA GLY A 27 -9.23 -30.68 -21.31
C GLY A 27 -10.20 -30.33 -20.18
N LEU A 28 -9.71 -30.30 -18.94
CA LEU A 28 -10.48 -29.92 -17.76
C LEU A 28 -10.29 -28.46 -17.37
N ILE A 29 -9.23 -27.80 -17.84
CA ILE A 29 -8.99 -26.36 -17.72
C ILE A 29 -8.35 -25.82 -19.02
N GLY A 30 -8.41 -24.50 -19.21
CA GLY A 30 -7.83 -23.83 -20.37
C GLY A 30 -8.61 -24.06 -21.66
N LYS A 31 -7.96 -23.78 -22.81
CA LYS A 31 -8.60 -23.72 -24.14
C LYS A 31 -9.38 -24.97 -24.59
N TYR A 32 -9.06 -26.15 -24.06
CA TYR A 32 -9.73 -27.40 -24.43
C TYR A 32 -10.91 -27.76 -23.51
N ALA A 33 -11.20 -26.93 -22.50
CA ALA A 33 -12.28 -27.13 -21.54
C ALA A 33 -13.58 -26.37 -21.91
N SER A 34 -13.70 -25.92 -23.16
CA SER A 34 -14.79 -25.05 -23.66
C SER A 34 -16.21 -25.57 -23.43
N LYS A 35 -16.37 -26.90 -23.33
CA LYS A 35 -17.65 -27.56 -23.00
C LYS A 35 -18.09 -27.39 -21.54
N PHE A 36 -17.18 -26.98 -20.65
CA PHE A 36 -17.44 -26.78 -19.23
C PHE A 36 -17.48 -25.31 -18.85
N GLY A 37 -16.74 -24.44 -19.53
CA GLY A 37 -16.64 -23.01 -19.28
C GLY A 37 -15.63 -22.35 -20.22
N GLY A 38 -15.32 -21.09 -19.96
CA GLY A 38 -14.37 -20.32 -20.75
C GLY A 38 -12.94 -20.85 -20.67
N PRO A 39 -12.09 -20.44 -21.63
CA PRO A 39 -10.73 -20.94 -21.79
C PRO A 39 -9.74 -20.28 -20.82
N ASP A 40 -10.21 -19.33 -20.00
CA ASP A 40 -9.40 -18.56 -19.07
C ASP A 40 -8.84 -19.47 -17.96
N GLU A 41 -7.60 -19.22 -17.58
CA GLU A 41 -6.87 -20.02 -16.62
C GLU A 41 -6.48 -19.17 -15.42
N LEU A 42 -6.65 -19.69 -14.20
CA LEU A 42 -6.21 -19.04 -12.97
C LEU A 42 -5.68 -20.06 -11.97
N MET A 43 -4.54 -19.72 -11.37
CA MET A 43 -3.95 -20.46 -10.26
C MET A 43 -3.26 -19.50 -9.31
N LEU A 44 -3.54 -19.65 -8.01
CA LEU A 44 -2.89 -18.96 -6.90
C LEU A 44 -2.11 -20.01 -6.11
N ILE A 45 -0.80 -19.84 -5.93
CA ILE A 45 0.07 -20.85 -5.34
C ILE A 45 0.79 -20.26 -4.14
N SER A 46 0.61 -20.91 -2.99
CA SER A 46 1.55 -20.81 -1.89
C SER A 46 2.68 -21.82 -2.06
N ASP A 47 3.91 -21.33 -2.13
CA ASP A 47 5.12 -22.14 -2.14
C ASP A 47 6.20 -21.53 -1.23
N GLY A 48 7.32 -22.22 -1.12
CA GLY A 48 8.33 -21.97 -0.11
C GLY A 48 7.93 -22.65 1.19
N PRO A 49 8.61 -22.37 2.30
CA PRO A 49 8.32 -23.13 3.52
C PRO A 49 6.96 -22.80 4.09
N LEU A 50 6.43 -23.76 4.86
CA LEU A 50 5.13 -23.66 5.50
C LEU A 50 5.15 -22.55 6.55
N THR A 51 4.32 -21.54 6.32
CA THR A 51 4.06 -20.42 7.23
C THR A 51 2.56 -20.11 7.18
N ASP A 52 2.09 -19.19 8.03
CA ASP A 52 0.69 -18.75 8.01
C ASP A 52 0.26 -18.15 6.66
N ASP A 53 1.22 -17.63 5.89
CA ASP A 53 1.04 -17.03 4.56
C ASP A 53 1.23 -18.01 3.41
N SER A 54 1.92 -19.12 3.66
CA SER A 54 2.31 -20.08 2.64
C SER A 54 1.65 -21.43 2.91
N ASN A 55 0.33 -21.48 2.93
CA ASN A 55 -0.41 -22.68 3.33
C ASN A 55 -1.52 -23.10 2.39
N LEU A 56 -2.00 -22.23 1.49
CA LEU A 56 -3.18 -22.50 0.68
C LEU A 56 -2.91 -22.18 -0.78
N SER A 57 -3.06 -23.19 -1.64
CA SER A 57 -3.02 -23.02 -3.09
C SER A 57 -4.40 -23.27 -3.69
N ILE A 58 -4.78 -22.50 -4.70
CA ILE A 58 -6.07 -22.56 -5.38
C ILE A 58 -5.83 -22.72 -6.88
N ILE A 59 -6.46 -23.72 -7.48
CA ILE A 59 -6.61 -23.84 -8.94
C ILE A 59 -8.09 -23.63 -9.26
N SER A 60 -8.40 -22.67 -10.13
CA SER A 60 -9.75 -22.48 -10.63
C SER A 60 -10.04 -23.47 -11.76
N GLY A 61 -11.22 -24.07 -11.72
CA GLY A 61 -11.80 -24.73 -12.90
C GLY A 61 -12.20 -23.70 -13.97
N PRO A 62 -12.72 -24.16 -15.12
CA PRO A 62 -13.15 -23.29 -16.22
C PRO A 62 -14.23 -22.32 -15.72
N PRO A 63 -14.03 -21.00 -15.83
CA PRO A 63 -15.01 -20.03 -15.36
C PRO A 63 -16.21 -19.98 -16.30
N THR A 64 -17.42 -19.84 -15.77
CA THR A 64 -18.63 -19.58 -16.58
C THR A 64 -19.01 -18.11 -16.62
N MET A 65 -18.40 -17.31 -15.75
CA MET A 65 -18.59 -15.87 -15.66
C MET A 65 -17.25 -15.19 -15.36
N ARG A 66 -17.01 -14.06 -15.99
CA ARG A 66 -15.89 -13.17 -15.68
C ARG A 66 -16.33 -11.72 -15.70
N CYS A 67 -15.52 -10.87 -15.10
CA CYS A 67 -15.69 -9.43 -15.11
C CYS A 67 -14.38 -8.82 -15.62
N ILE A 68 -14.46 -8.02 -16.68
CA ILE A 68 -13.31 -7.40 -17.33
C ILE A 68 -13.41 -5.89 -17.22
N SER A 69 -12.34 -5.24 -16.77
CA SER A 69 -12.18 -3.80 -16.88
C SER A 69 -11.15 -3.49 -17.96
N THR A 70 -11.43 -2.48 -18.78
CA THR A 70 -10.55 -2.02 -19.84
C THR A 70 -10.44 -0.51 -19.84
N GLN A 71 -9.31 0.02 -20.30
CA GLN A 71 -9.08 1.45 -20.37
C GLN A 71 -10.15 2.16 -21.21
N PRO A 72 -10.88 3.13 -20.63
CA PRO A 72 -11.82 3.98 -21.36
C PRO A 72 -11.20 4.68 -22.57
N SER A 73 -12.04 4.99 -23.55
CA SER A 73 -11.66 5.87 -24.66
C SER A 73 -11.13 7.22 -24.15
N ARG A 74 -10.03 7.70 -24.74
CA ARG A 74 -9.45 9.02 -24.43
C ARG A 74 -10.42 10.18 -24.67
N LEU A 75 -11.42 10.02 -25.54
CA LEU A 75 -12.47 11.03 -25.75
C LEU A 75 -13.37 11.24 -24.53
N ARG A 76 -13.48 10.24 -23.65
CA ARG A 76 -14.22 10.36 -22.39
C ARG A 76 -13.42 11.08 -21.31
N GLN A 77 -12.12 11.28 -21.51
CA GLN A 77 -11.29 12.02 -20.58
C GLN A 77 -11.33 13.51 -20.94
N PRO A 78 -11.58 14.41 -19.96
CA PRO A 78 -11.41 15.84 -20.18
C PRO A 78 -9.98 16.12 -20.64
N PRO A 79 -9.62 17.19 -21.37
CA PRO A 79 -8.21 17.52 -21.63
C PRO A 79 -7.45 17.73 -20.31
N SER A 80 -6.17 17.34 -20.20
CA SER A 80 -5.37 17.75 -19.03
C SER A 80 -5.17 19.27 -19.11
N SER A 81 -5.42 19.95 -17.99
CA SER A 81 -5.32 21.40 -17.88
C SER A 81 -3.90 21.86 -17.57
N ASN A 82 -2.99 20.94 -17.21
CA ASN A 82 -1.64 21.24 -16.74
C ASN A 82 -0.58 20.50 -17.55
N SER A 83 0.40 21.25 -18.06
CA SER A 83 1.66 20.72 -18.59
C SER A 83 2.74 20.60 -17.50
N ASN A 84 2.34 20.59 -16.22
CA ASN A 84 3.26 20.81 -15.11
C ASN A 84 3.83 19.48 -14.58
N SER A 85 5.05 19.57 -14.04
CA SER A 85 5.82 18.43 -13.56
C SER A 85 5.49 18.10 -12.10
N ALA A 86 5.20 16.83 -11.83
CA ALA A 86 5.06 16.31 -10.47
C ALA A 86 6.41 16.30 -9.74
N LEU A 87 7.52 16.22 -10.47
CA LEU A 87 8.88 16.33 -9.95
C LEU A 87 9.23 17.74 -9.46
N GLU A 88 8.39 18.73 -9.78
CA GLU A 88 8.43 20.12 -9.31
C GLU A 88 7.28 20.45 -8.35
N GLY A 89 6.55 19.44 -7.86
CA GLY A 89 5.47 19.59 -6.88
C GLY A 89 4.11 19.98 -7.44
N ASN A 90 3.97 20.03 -8.77
CA ASN A 90 2.72 20.42 -9.42
C ASN A 90 1.91 19.18 -9.78
N LEU A 91 0.90 18.86 -8.97
CA LEU A 91 0.02 17.70 -9.20
C LEU A 91 -1.22 18.11 -10.02
N ASP A 92 -1.57 17.33 -11.04
CA ASP A 92 -2.87 17.44 -11.71
C ASP A 92 -3.92 16.69 -10.87
N LEU A 93 -4.63 17.45 -10.04
CA LEU A 93 -5.67 16.96 -9.13
C LEU A 93 -7.09 17.23 -9.65
N THR A 94 -7.27 17.38 -10.97
CA THR A 94 -8.57 17.64 -11.62
C THR A 94 -9.57 16.46 -11.57
N GLY A 95 -9.36 15.56 -10.60
CA GLY A 95 -10.22 14.42 -10.32
C GLY A 95 -10.27 13.37 -11.42
N LYS A 96 -11.20 12.44 -11.26
CA LYS A 96 -11.39 11.31 -12.17
C LYS A 96 -12.22 11.77 -13.36
N GLY A 97 -11.57 11.89 -14.51
CA GLY A 97 -12.24 12.28 -15.74
C GLY A 97 -13.20 11.24 -16.33
N THR A 98 -13.23 10.01 -15.80
CA THR A 98 -14.00 8.87 -16.29
C THR A 98 -14.41 7.92 -15.16
N THR A 99 -15.41 7.07 -15.39
CA THR A 99 -15.81 5.96 -14.51
C THR A 99 -14.88 4.75 -14.63
N CYS A 100 -14.82 3.94 -13.56
CA CYS A 100 -14.15 2.64 -13.51
C CYS A 100 -15.08 1.56 -14.06
N ASP A 101 -15.04 1.33 -15.38
CA ASP A 101 -16.01 0.47 -16.04
C ASP A 101 -15.63 -1.02 -15.91
N TRP A 102 -16.63 -1.87 -15.63
CA TRP A 102 -16.51 -3.32 -15.57
C TRP A 102 -17.58 -4.00 -16.41
N GLN A 103 -17.16 -4.78 -17.40
CA GLN A 103 -18.02 -5.60 -18.23
C GLN A 103 -18.18 -6.98 -17.61
N VAL A 104 -19.41 -7.37 -17.30
CA VAL A 104 -19.75 -8.71 -16.83
C VAL A 104 -20.04 -9.58 -18.04
N GLU A 105 -19.32 -10.68 -18.16
CA GLU A 105 -19.40 -11.58 -19.29
C GLU A 105 -19.75 -13.00 -18.84
N GLU A 106 -20.57 -13.68 -19.63
CA GLU A 106 -20.96 -15.07 -19.42
C GLU A 106 -20.47 -15.92 -20.60
N TRP A 107 -20.00 -17.12 -20.28
CA TRP A 107 -19.53 -18.06 -21.29
C TRP A 107 -20.72 -18.75 -21.96
N GLN A 108 -20.72 -18.74 -23.30
CA GLN A 108 -21.68 -19.49 -24.10
C GLN A 108 -20.93 -20.50 -24.98
N GLU A 109 -21.22 -21.79 -24.79
CA GLU A 109 -20.61 -22.86 -25.58
C GLU A 109 -20.82 -22.58 -27.09
N GLY A 110 -19.72 -22.63 -27.85
CA GLY A 110 -19.70 -22.35 -29.29
C GLY A 110 -19.73 -20.86 -29.69
N SER A 111 -20.14 -19.95 -28.80
CA SER A 111 -20.23 -18.50 -29.07
C SER A 111 -19.22 -17.64 -28.31
N GLY A 112 -18.50 -18.21 -27.34
CA GLY A 112 -17.48 -17.51 -26.56
C GLY A 112 -18.05 -16.66 -25.42
N TRP A 113 -17.25 -15.70 -24.95
CA TRP A 113 -17.66 -14.72 -23.96
C TRP A 113 -18.69 -13.73 -24.52
N ARG A 114 -19.76 -13.49 -23.78
CA ARG A 114 -20.79 -12.50 -24.13
C ARG A 114 -21.00 -11.52 -22.99
N THR A 115 -20.83 -10.24 -23.28
CA THR A 115 -21.16 -9.17 -22.35
C THR A 115 -22.65 -9.20 -22.02
N ARG A 116 -22.96 -9.30 -20.74
CA ARG A 116 -24.32 -9.28 -20.18
C ARG A 116 -24.70 -7.88 -19.71
N VAL A 117 -23.79 -7.21 -19.02
CA VAL A 117 -24.00 -5.86 -18.45
C VAL A 117 -22.66 -5.16 -18.27
N THR A 118 -22.68 -3.83 -18.37
CA THR A 118 -21.56 -2.96 -17.99
C THR A 118 -21.93 -2.22 -16.73
N ILE A 119 -21.02 -2.21 -15.76
CA ILE A 119 -21.11 -1.46 -14.52
C ILE A 119 -20.18 -0.26 -14.63
N GLU A 120 -20.71 0.92 -14.35
CA GLU A 120 -19.96 2.18 -14.37
C GLU A 120 -20.11 2.85 -13.01
N ARG A 121 -19.01 3.08 -12.30
CA ARG A 121 -18.97 3.82 -11.03
C ARG A 121 -17.74 4.72 -10.97
N ASP A 122 -17.72 5.62 -10.01
CA ASP A 122 -16.68 6.66 -9.91
C ASP A 122 -15.38 6.13 -9.28
N ASP A 123 -15.40 5.00 -8.59
CA ASP A 123 -14.23 4.42 -7.94
C ASP A 123 -14.17 2.89 -8.00
N LEU A 124 -13.01 2.35 -7.64
CA LEU A 124 -12.75 0.92 -7.71
C LEU A 124 -13.65 0.14 -6.73
N ALA A 125 -13.77 0.59 -5.49
CA ALA A 125 -14.54 -0.11 -4.45
C ALA A 125 -16.01 -0.22 -4.81
N THR A 126 -16.64 0.87 -5.24
CA THR A 126 -18.04 0.92 -5.66
C THR A 126 -18.29 0.09 -6.91
N SER A 127 -17.37 0.09 -7.89
CA SER A 127 -17.45 -0.77 -9.07
C SER A 127 -17.40 -2.25 -8.69
N LEU A 128 -16.43 -2.66 -7.86
CA LEU A 128 -16.27 -4.04 -7.43
C LEU A 128 -17.42 -4.50 -6.52
N ARG A 129 -17.90 -3.64 -5.63
CA ARG A 129 -19.07 -3.90 -4.78
C ARG A 129 -20.32 -4.18 -5.61
N ALA A 130 -20.51 -3.46 -6.72
CA ALA A 130 -21.63 -3.66 -7.63
C ALA A 130 -21.58 -5.02 -8.37
N LEU A 131 -20.45 -5.74 -8.36
CA LEU A 131 -20.33 -7.13 -8.83
C LEU A 131 -20.80 -8.15 -7.80
N THR A 132 -20.85 -7.81 -6.50
CA THR A 132 -21.25 -8.71 -5.40
C THR A 132 -22.59 -9.41 -5.61
N PRO A 133 -23.65 -8.77 -6.16
CA PRO A 133 -24.92 -9.44 -6.45
C PRO A 133 -24.83 -10.58 -7.47
N LEU A 134 -23.71 -10.73 -8.18
CA LEU A 134 -23.45 -11.83 -9.12
C LEU A 134 -22.97 -13.11 -8.41
N LEU A 135 -22.62 -13.03 -7.13
CA LEU A 135 -22.18 -14.17 -6.35
C LEU A 135 -23.38 -15.05 -5.97
N PRO A 136 -23.25 -16.40 -6.01
CA PRO A 136 -24.32 -17.30 -5.61
C PRO A 136 -24.57 -17.21 -4.09
N LYS A 137 -25.68 -17.77 -3.60
CA LYS A 137 -25.88 -17.90 -2.15
C LYS A 137 -24.93 -18.95 -1.57
N LEU A 138 -24.48 -18.74 -0.34
CA LEU A 138 -23.70 -19.74 0.40
C LEU A 138 -24.62 -20.89 0.82
N GLU A 139 -24.18 -22.13 0.62
CA GLU A 139 -24.84 -23.32 1.20
C GLU A 139 -24.30 -23.63 2.61
N THR A 140 -23.09 -23.16 2.94
CA THR A 140 -22.36 -23.43 4.20
C THR A 140 -21.68 -22.18 4.72
N GLU A 141 -21.90 -21.84 6.00
CA GLU A 141 -21.44 -20.58 6.61
C GLU A 141 -20.03 -20.66 7.24
N ASN A 142 -19.44 -21.85 7.40
CA ASN A 142 -18.22 -22.04 8.20
C ASN A 142 -16.91 -22.19 7.40
N GLU A 143 -16.94 -22.15 6.07
CA GLU A 143 -15.74 -22.29 5.23
C GLU A 143 -15.28 -20.94 4.69
N LEU A 144 -14.02 -20.57 4.96
CA LEU A 144 -13.44 -19.28 4.55
C LEU A 144 -13.30 -19.17 3.03
N ILE A 145 -12.93 -20.26 2.36
CA ILE A 145 -12.77 -20.35 0.91
C ILE A 145 -13.77 -21.39 0.41
N GLN A 146 -14.66 -20.96 -0.48
CA GLN A 146 -15.66 -21.82 -1.09
C GLN A 146 -16.00 -21.35 -2.52
N PRO A 147 -16.62 -22.21 -3.35
CA PRO A 147 -16.97 -21.86 -4.71
C PRO A 147 -17.87 -20.63 -4.83
N GLY A 148 -17.66 -19.89 -5.92
CA GLY A 148 -18.46 -18.76 -6.32
C GLY A 148 -17.87 -17.39 -5.95
N GLY A 149 -16.78 -17.31 -5.17
CA GLY A 149 -16.05 -16.06 -4.91
C GLY A 149 -15.32 -15.53 -6.15
N PHE A 150 -14.80 -14.30 -6.08
CA PHE A 150 -14.03 -13.70 -7.17
C PHE A 150 -12.53 -13.94 -6.99
N ALA A 151 -11.85 -14.22 -8.09
CA ALA A 151 -10.40 -14.36 -8.11
C ALA A 151 -9.82 -13.83 -9.41
N GLY A 152 -8.73 -13.08 -9.35
CA GLY A 152 -8.11 -12.53 -10.55
C GLY A 152 -7.20 -11.33 -10.31
N LEU A 153 -6.95 -10.58 -11.37
CA LEU A 153 -5.90 -9.57 -11.52
C LEU A 153 -6.47 -8.15 -11.52
N LEU A 154 -5.83 -7.25 -10.79
CA LEU A 154 -5.98 -5.81 -10.85
C LEU A 154 -4.63 -5.21 -11.30
N THR A 155 -4.58 -4.60 -12.47
CA THR A 155 -3.37 -3.92 -12.95
C THR A 155 -3.14 -2.63 -12.17
N TYR A 156 -1.89 -2.17 -12.07
CA TYR A 156 -1.50 -0.93 -11.40
C TYR A 156 -2.31 0.28 -11.90
N ASP A 157 -2.61 0.32 -13.20
CA ASP A 157 -3.24 1.47 -13.86
C ASP A 157 -4.68 1.73 -13.40
N LEU A 158 -5.30 0.82 -12.63
CA LEU A 158 -6.53 1.08 -11.89
C LEU A 158 -6.39 2.17 -10.81
N VAL A 159 -5.16 2.60 -10.50
CA VAL A 159 -4.86 3.72 -9.62
C VAL A 159 -5.54 5.03 -10.04
N GLN A 160 -5.87 5.17 -11.33
CA GLN A 160 -6.72 6.24 -11.88
C GLN A 160 -8.05 6.40 -11.12
N TRP A 161 -8.52 5.34 -10.44
CA TRP A 161 -9.77 5.34 -9.67
C TRP A 161 -9.59 5.07 -8.18
N THR A 162 -8.36 4.99 -7.67
CA THR A 162 -8.11 4.89 -6.22
C THR A 162 -7.46 6.14 -5.64
N GLU A 163 -6.76 6.92 -6.47
CA GLU A 163 -6.07 8.13 -6.07
C GLU A 163 -6.61 9.36 -6.81
N PRO A 164 -6.57 10.56 -6.21
CA PRO A 164 -7.17 11.78 -6.79
C PRO A 164 -6.28 12.43 -7.86
N VAL A 165 -5.35 11.68 -8.45
CA VAL A 165 -4.34 12.20 -9.38
C VAL A 165 -4.58 11.73 -10.79
N ARG A 166 -4.37 12.66 -11.72
CA ARG A 166 -4.53 12.40 -13.13
C ARG A 166 -3.20 12.03 -13.79
N LEU A 167 -3.18 10.87 -14.43
CA LEU A 167 -1.99 10.36 -15.12
C LEU A 167 -1.88 10.89 -16.56
N GLN A 168 -0.66 11.07 -17.04
CA GLN A 168 -0.34 11.51 -18.40
C GLN A 168 -0.12 10.31 -19.33
N ASN A 169 0.47 9.22 -18.85
CA ASN A 169 0.91 8.07 -19.65
C ASN A 169 0.03 6.83 -19.42
N ILE A 170 -1.28 7.02 -19.49
CA ILE A 170 -2.27 5.96 -19.32
C ILE A 170 -2.18 4.89 -20.43
N PRO A 171 -2.67 3.67 -20.17
CA PRO A 171 -2.82 2.64 -21.19
C PRO A 171 -3.58 3.09 -22.44
N GLU A 172 -3.38 2.37 -23.55
CA GLU A 172 -4.17 2.58 -24.76
C GLU A 172 -5.64 2.16 -24.54
N PRO A 173 -6.61 2.79 -25.23
CA PRO A 173 -8.01 2.40 -25.13
C PRO A 173 -8.21 0.89 -25.33
N SER A 174 -9.11 0.30 -24.53
CA SER A 174 -9.39 -1.14 -24.50
C SER A 174 -8.26 -2.03 -23.97
N ALA A 175 -7.13 -1.47 -23.51
CA ALA A 175 -6.13 -2.24 -22.76
C ALA A 175 -6.76 -2.81 -21.48
N LEU A 176 -6.42 -4.05 -21.14
CA LEU A 176 -6.90 -4.70 -19.92
C LEU A 176 -6.40 -3.96 -18.67
N LEU A 177 -7.33 -3.66 -17.77
CA LEU A 177 -7.06 -3.04 -16.47
C LEU A 177 -7.38 -3.96 -15.29
N GLY A 178 -8.37 -4.82 -15.44
CA GLY A 178 -8.80 -5.73 -14.37
C GLY A 178 -9.51 -6.96 -14.93
N ILE A 179 -9.31 -8.10 -14.27
CA ILE A 179 -9.90 -9.39 -14.61
C ILE A 179 -10.33 -10.05 -13.31
N LEU A 180 -11.62 -10.37 -13.17
CA LEU A 180 -12.13 -11.18 -12.06
C LEU A 180 -12.91 -12.36 -12.62
N LEU A 181 -12.45 -13.57 -12.31
CA LEU A 181 -13.17 -14.81 -12.62
C LEU A 181 -14.06 -15.15 -11.44
N ARG A 182 -15.32 -15.54 -11.69
CA ARG A 182 -16.13 -16.16 -10.64
C ARG A 182 -15.73 -17.62 -10.52
N ALA A 183 -15.10 -17.96 -9.41
CA ALA A 183 -14.47 -19.25 -9.21
C ALA A 183 -15.49 -20.30 -8.73
N ASP A 184 -16.37 -20.75 -9.64
CA ASP A 184 -17.47 -21.70 -9.35
C ASP A 184 -16.99 -23.15 -9.14
N ARG A 185 -15.71 -23.41 -9.46
CA ARG A 185 -15.05 -24.71 -9.39
C ARG A 185 -13.65 -24.49 -8.85
N LEU A 186 -13.31 -25.13 -7.74
CA LEU A 186 -12.07 -24.91 -7.02
C LEU A 186 -11.37 -26.24 -6.75
N ILE A 187 -10.05 -26.23 -6.88
CA ILE A 187 -9.19 -27.25 -6.28
C ILE A 187 -8.30 -26.52 -5.28
N ILE A 188 -8.47 -26.85 -4.00
CA ILE A 188 -7.82 -26.19 -2.88
C ILE A 188 -6.81 -27.17 -2.29
N HIS A 189 -5.56 -26.76 -2.16
CA HIS A 189 -4.53 -27.53 -1.47
C HIS A 189 -4.17 -26.85 -0.16
N ASN A 190 -4.58 -27.45 0.95
CA ASN A 190 -4.11 -27.11 2.29
C ASN A 190 -2.79 -27.83 2.54
N ARG A 191 -1.68 -27.07 2.46
CA ARG A 191 -0.33 -27.58 2.60
C ARG A 191 0.00 -27.96 4.05
N PHE A 192 -0.64 -27.34 5.04
CA PHE A 192 -0.45 -27.69 6.46
C PHE A 192 -1.06 -29.05 6.77
N GLU A 193 -2.25 -29.31 6.26
CA GLU A 193 -2.96 -30.57 6.50
C GLU A 193 -2.56 -31.67 5.51
N GLY A 194 -1.88 -31.31 4.41
CA GLY A 194 -1.63 -32.21 3.30
C GLY A 194 -2.92 -32.66 2.63
N ILE A 195 -3.94 -31.80 2.58
CA ILE A 195 -5.27 -32.14 2.05
C ILE A 195 -5.50 -31.37 0.75
N LEU A 196 -5.86 -32.12 -0.30
CA LEU A 196 -6.41 -31.57 -1.53
C LEU A 196 -7.93 -31.71 -1.50
N THR A 197 -8.65 -30.63 -1.74
CA THR A 197 -10.11 -30.61 -1.81
C THR A 197 -10.53 -30.14 -3.20
N LEU A 198 -11.34 -30.92 -3.90
CA LEU A 198 -12.06 -30.52 -5.11
C LEU A 198 -13.46 -30.08 -4.71
N GLU A 199 -13.86 -28.87 -5.07
CA GLU A 199 -15.18 -28.32 -4.79
C GLU A 199 -15.81 -27.71 -6.04
N SER A 200 -17.14 -27.84 -6.16
CA SER A 200 -17.90 -27.10 -7.15
C SER A 200 -19.23 -26.61 -6.57
N LEU A 201 -19.64 -25.43 -7.02
CA LEU A 201 -20.92 -24.81 -6.66
C LEU A 201 -22.11 -25.72 -6.96
N HIS A 202 -22.03 -26.48 -8.05
CA HIS A 202 -23.05 -27.44 -8.46
C HIS A 202 -22.40 -28.78 -8.80
N SER A 203 -23.09 -29.88 -8.51
CA SER A 203 -22.73 -31.17 -9.09
C SER A 203 -22.90 -31.08 -10.61
N ASP A 204 -21.79 -31.08 -11.33
CA ASP A 204 -21.76 -31.05 -12.78
C ASP A 204 -20.82 -32.12 -13.35
N ASN A 205 -20.91 -32.33 -14.66
CA ASN A 205 -20.09 -33.33 -15.34
C ASN A 205 -18.58 -33.00 -15.25
N TRP A 206 -18.23 -31.72 -15.04
CA TRP A 206 -16.83 -31.35 -14.83
C TRP A 206 -16.32 -31.94 -13.53
N PHE A 207 -17.07 -31.81 -12.43
CA PHE A 207 -16.69 -32.34 -11.11
C PHE A 207 -16.44 -33.85 -11.16
N ASP A 208 -17.36 -34.62 -11.75
CA ASP A 208 -17.26 -36.08 -11.80
C ASP A 208 -16.04 -36.56 -12.62
N ILE A 209 -15.82 -35.94 -13.78
CA ILE A 209 -14.67 -36.26 -14.63
C ILE A 209 -13.37 -35.82 -13.95
N CYS A 210 -13.33 -34.60 -13.39
CA CYS A 210 -12.16 -34.06 -12.71
C CYS A 210 -11.76 -34.91 -11.51
N SER A 211 -12.72 -35.28 -10.66
CA SER A 211 -12.56 -36.21 -9.53
C SER A 211 -11.92 -37.53 -9.97
N THR A 212 -12.43 -38.14 -11.04
CA THR A 212 -11.90 -39.41 -11.57
C THR A 212 -10.49 -39.26 -12.13
N LYS A 213 -10.21 -38.14 -12.79
CA LYS A 213 -8.89 -37.84 -13.38
C LYS A 213 -7.85 -37.54 -12.30
N ILE A 214 -8.22 -36.84 -11.24
CA ILE A 214 -7.36 -36.62 -10.06
C ILE A 214 -7.04 -37.95 -9.38
N ASP A 215 -8.03 -38.84 -9.18
CA ASP A 215 -7.78 -40.19 -8.64
C ASP A 215 -6.73 -40.97 -9.47
N TYR A 216 -6.87 -40.92 -10.79
CA TYR A 216 -5.94 -41.59 -11.70
C TYR A 216 -4.55 -40.96 -11.61
N TRP A 217 -4.47 -39.63 -11.64
CA TRP A 217 -3.19 -38.93 -11.65
C TRP A 217 -2.43 -39.07 -10.32
N ILE A 218 -3.10 -39.01 -9.16
CA ILE A 218 -2.46 -39.24 -7.86
C ILE A 218 -1.78 -40.62 -7.81
N LYS A 219 -2.40 -41.64 -8.41
CA LYS A 219 -1.86 -43.02 -8.46
C LYS A 219 -0.70 -43.19 -9.45
N ASN A 220 -0.63 -42.36 -10.49
CA ASN A 220 0.30 -42.52 -11.62
C ASN A 220 1.26 -41.33 -11.80
N ARG A 221 1.36 -40.45 -10.80
CA ARG A 221 2.20 -39.25 -10.88
C ARG A 221 3.67 -39.62 -10.94
N PHE A 222 4.41 -38.87 -11.74
CA PHE A 222 5.87 -38.91 -11.80
C PHE A 222 6.39 -37.50 -11.97
N ASN A 223 7.53 -37.21 -11.36
CA ASN A 223 8.13 -35.88 -11.44
C ASN A 223 8.77 -35.69 -12.81
N LYS A 224 8.35 -34.63 -13.51
CA LYS A 224 8.97 -34.26 -14.78
C LYS A 224 10.05 -33.21 -14.53
N GLU A 225 11.23 -33.38 -15.15
CA GLU A 225 12.26 -32.36 -15.09
C GLU A 225 11.82 -31.09 -15.83
N VAL A 226 12.08 -29.94 -15.21
CA VAL A 226 11.87 -28.62 -15.82
C VAL A 226 13.10 -28.28 -16.66
N GLU A 227 12.91 -28.14 -17.97
CA GLU A 227 13.96 -27.74 -18.91
C GLU A 227 14.46 -26.32 -18.64
N SER A 228 15.77 -26.12 -18.74
CA SER A 228 16.42 -24.81 -18.63
C SER A 228 16.01 -23.88 -19.76
N ALA A 229 16.04 -22.57 -19.52
CA ALA A 229 15.84 -21.58 -20.57
C ALA A 229 16.96 -21.67 -21.60
N LYS A 230 16.64 -21.40 -22.87
CA LYS A 230 17.65 -21.18 -23.91
C LYS A 230 18.07 -19.72 -23.84
N HIS A 231 19.37 -19.48 -24.01
CA HIS A 231 19.88 -18.12 -24.10
C HIS A 231 19.29 -17.41 -25.33
N THR A 232 18.52 -16.36 -25.11
CA THR A 232 17.89 -15.54 -26.17
C THR A 232 18.16 -14.06 -25.91
N SER A 233 18.15 -13.25 -26.98
CA SER A 233 18.34 -11.80 -26.85
C SER A 233 17.15 -11.16 -26.13
N LEU A 234 17.45 -10.23 -25.24
CA LEU A 234 16.49 -9.35 -24.59
C LEU A 234 16.97 -7.90 -24.75
N GLU A 235 16.03 -6.97 -24.64
CA GLU A 235 16.29 -5.53 -24.66
C GLU A 235 15.91 -4.93 -23.30
N SER A 236 16.58 -3.84 -22.94
CA SER A 236 16.23 -3.02 -21.78
C SER A 236 15.76 -1.68 -22.30
N THR A 237 14.66 -1.13 -21.75
CA THR A 237 14.07 0.13 -22.25
C THR A 237 15.00 1.33 -22.10
N ILE A 238 15.90 1.28 -21.12
CA ILE A 238 16.90 2.33 -20.86
C ILE A 238 18.28 1.72 -20.63
N SER A 239 19.32 2.53 -20.83
CA SER A 239 20.70 2.27 -20.45
C SER A 239 20.94 2.44 -18.94
N ASP A 240 22.09 1.96 -18.46
CA ASP A 240 22.49 2.16 -17.06
C ASP A 240 22.76 3.64 -16.74
N SER A 241 23.24 4.41 -17.72
CA SER A 241 23.47 5.86 -17.56
C SER A 241 22.15 6.61 -17.39
N GLU A 242 21.17 6.34 -18.26
CA GLU A 242 19.85 6.98 -18.17
C GLU A 242 19.15 6.63 -16.85
N HIS A 243 19.31 5.40 -16.36
CA HIS A 243 18.79 5.04 -15.04
C HIS A 243 19.50 5.81 -13.92
N CYS A 244 20.82 6.02 -14.01
CA CYS A 244 21.54 6.85 -13.03
C CYS A 244 21.03 8.30 -13.04
N ASP A 245 20.79 8.87 -14.23
CA ASP A 245 20.26 10.22 -14.39
C ASP A 245 18.88 10.35 -13.74
N ILE A 246 18.01 9.35 -13.91
CA ILE A 246 16.69 9.29 -13.25
C ILE A 246 16.84 9.26 -11.72
N VAL A 247 17.79 8.49 -11.18
CA VAL A 247 18.04 8.47 -9.73
C VAL A 247 18.45 9.85 -9.24
N ASP A 248 19.31 10.56 -9.97
CA ASP A 248 19.74 11.91 -9.59
C ASP A 248 18.61 12.94 -9.71
N THR A 249 17.74 12.84 -10.73
CA THR A 249 16.51 13.64 -10.82
C THR A 249 15.62 13.43 -9.61
N VAL A 250 15.35 12.18 -9.24
CA VAL A 250 14.53 11.83 -8.08
C VAL A 250 15.13 12.36 -6.78
N ARG A 251 16.45 12.25 -6.62
CA ARG A 251 17.17 12.82 -5.45
C ARG A 251 17.02 14.34 -5.38
N SER A 252 17.02 15.05 -6.51
CA SER A 252 16.77 16.49 -6.55
C SER A 252 15.36 16.83 -6.09
N SER A 253 14.33 16.15 -6.62
CA SER A 253 12.94 16.39 -6.20
C SER A 253 12.71 16.07 -4.72
N ILE A 254 13.32 15.00 -4.21
CA ILE A 254 13.29 14.69 -2.76
C ILE A 254 13.92 15.83 -1.96
N LYS A 255 15.09 16.34 -2.39
CA LYS A 255 15.78 17.46 -1.73
C LYS A 255 14.93 18.73 -1.71
N ASP A 256 14.19 18.99 -2.78
CA ASP A 256 13.32 20.15 -2.91
C ASP A 256 12.00 20.01 -2.13
N GLY A 257 11.75 18.81 -1.58
CA GLY A 257 10.64 18.54 -0.66
C GLY A 257 9.38 18.04 -1.36
N GLU A 258 9.46 17.62 -2.61
CA GLU A 258 8.27 17.22 -3.38
C GLU A 258 7.69 15.88 -2.91
N PHE A 259 8.54 14.96 -2.45
CA PHE A 259 8.16 13.70 -1.81
C PHE A 259 9.35 13.12 -1.04
N TYR A 260 9.14 12.05 -0.28
CA TYR A 260 10.12 11.46 0.63
C TYR A 260 10.88 10.27 0.02
N GLN A 261 10.15 9.43 -0.74
CA GLN A 261 10.65 8.24 -1.43
C GLN A 261 9.80 7.99 -2.67
N LEU A 262 10.42 7.52 -3.75
CA LEU A 262 9.73 7.12 -4.98
C LEU A 262 10.28 5.78 -5.47
N ASN A 263 9.40 4.87 -5.88
CA ASN A 263 9.80 3.61 -6.49
C ASN A 263 9.83 3.71 -8.01
N TYR A 264 11.01 3.55 -8.60
CA TYR A 264 11.20 3.54 -10.05
C TYR A 264 11.37 2.11 -10.58
N GLY A 265 10.81 1.80 -11.74
CA GLY A 265 10.90 0.49 -12.39
C GLY A 265 11.54 0.53 -13.77
N ARG A 266 12.59 -0.28 -13.97
CA ARG A 266 13.22 -0.53 -15.28
C ARG A 266 12.58 -1.74 -15.97
N ILE A 267 12.43 -1.68 -17.29
CA ILE A 267 11.78 -2.72 -18.09
C ILE A 267 12.80 -3.48 -18.95
N TRP A 268 12.64 -4.80 -18.98
CA TRP A 268 13.28 -5.72 -19.92
C TRP A 268 12.22 -6.45 -20.74
N SER A 269 12.46 -6.62 -22.03
CA SER A 269 11.52 -7.30 -22.91
C SER A 269 12.22 -8.15 -23.98
N GLY A 270 11.48 -9.12 -24.51
CA GLY A 270 11.98 -9.97 -25.57
C GLY A 270 11.09 -11.18 -25.86
N LYS A 271 11.39 -11.87 -26.96
CA LYS A 271 10.68 -13.08 -27.36
C LYS A 271 10.95 -14.23 -26.39
N ILE A 272 9.90 -14.98 -26.08
CA ILE A 272 9.98 -16.22 -25.32
C ILE A 272 9.30 -17.35 -26.07
N SER A 273 9.62 -18.60 -25.73
CA SER A 273 9.00 -19.77 -26.38
C SER A 273 7.57 -20.00 -25.89
N ASN A 274 7.39 -20.06 -24.57
CA ASN A 274 6.11 -20.32 -23.91
C ASN A 274 6.13 -19.75 -22.48
N PRO A 275 5.19 -18.87 -22.10
CA PRO A 275 5.10 -18.32 -20.75
C PRO A 275 4.96 -19.39 -19.66
N TRP A 276 4.26 -20.50 -19.92
CA TRP A 276 4.08 -21.58 -18.93
C TRP A 276 5.40 -22.25 -18.55
N SER A 277 6.29 -22.45 -19.52
CA SER A 277 7.63 -23.00 -19.25
C SER A 277 8.49 -22.04 -18.43
N VAL A 278 8.32 -20.73 -18.62
CA VAL A 278 9.00 -19.71 -17.80
C VAL A 278 8.48 -19.75 -16.36
N PHE A 279 7.16 -19.81 -16.17
CA PHE A 279 6.55 -19.88 -14.84
C PHE A 279 7.01 -21.11 -14.04
N LYS A 280 7.08 -22.29 -14.67
CA LYS A 280 7.62 -23.50 -14.00
C LYS A 280 9.07 -23.34 -13.55
N ARG A 281 9.91 -22.65 -14.35
CA ARG A 281 11.29 -22.34 -13.96
C ARG A 281 11.36 -21.35 -12.80
N LEU A 282 10.47 -20.35 -12.78
CA LEU A 282 10.40 -19.34 -11.72
C LEU A 282 10.05 -19.93 -10.36
N ILE A 283 8.99 -20.74 -10.29
CA ILE A 283 8.57 -21.39 -9.05
C ILE A 283 9.71 -22.27 -8.50
N LYS A 284 10.36 -23.06 -9.38
CA LYS A 284 11.49 -23.91 -9.00
C LYS A 284 12.70 -23.11 -8.51
N SER A 285 12.98 -21.94 -9.08
CA SER A 285 14.17 -21.15 -8.74
C SER A 285 13.96 -20.27 -7.50
N ASN A 286 12.77 -19.70 -7.35
CA ASN A 286 12.42 -18.70 -6.34
C ASN A 286 10.98 -18.90 -5.84
N PRO A 287 10.73 -19.94 -5.01
CA PRO A 287 9.40 -20.22 -4.48
C PRO A 287 8.95 -19.11 -3.52
N ALA A 288 7.67 -18.73 -3.57
CA ALA A 288 7.13 -17.59 -2.82
C ALA A 288 5.67 -17.84 -2.36
N PRO A 289 5.26 -17.25 -1.22
CA PRO A 289 3.94 -17.47 -0.59
C PRO A 289 2.75 -17.03 -1.45
N TYR A 290 2.93 -16.05 -2.34
CA TYR A 290 1.86 -15.43 -3.12
C TYR A 290 2.13 -15.49 -4.62
N SER A 291 2.50 -16.66 -5.11
CA SER A 291 2.74 -16.88 -6.54
C SER A 291 1.41 -17.01 -7.29
N ALA A 292 1.37 -16.61 -8.57
CA ALA A 292 0.14 -16.65 -9.35
C ALA A 292 0.37 -16.83 -10.85
N TRP A 293 -0.59 -17.47 -11.50
CA TRP A 293 -0.70 -17.61 -12.95
C TRP A 293 -2.09 -17.21 -13.39
N ILE A 294 -2.20 -16.35 -14.39
CA ILE A 294 -3.45 -16.05 -15.10
C ILE A 294 -3.20 -15.99 -16.60
N SER A 295 -4.09 -16.60 -17.39
CA SER A 295 -4.07 -16.58 -18.85
C SER A 295 -5.45 -16.27 -19.39
N ILE A 296 -5.58 -15.23 -20.21
CA ILE A 296 -6.81 -14.76 -20.82
C ILE A 296 -6.65 -14.83 -22.35
N PRO A 297 -7.02 -15.96 -22.98
CA PRO A 297 -6.63 -16.26 -24.36
C PRO A 297 -7.18 -15.31 -25.42
N ASP A 298 -8.39 -14.78 -25.25
CA ASP A 298 -9.03 -13.87 -26.21
C ASP A 298 -8.45 -12.45 -26.16
N TYR A 299 -7.74 -12.10 -25.09
CA TYR A 299 -6.89 -10.92 -24.98
C TYR A 299 -5.41 -11.22 -25.23
N GLU A 300 -5.08 -12.47 -25.58
CA GLU A 300 -3.72 -12.96 -25.78
C GLU A 300 -2.77 -12.60 -24.63
N TYR A 301 -3.29 -12.62 -23.40
CA TYR A 301 -2.66 -12.02 -22.23
C TYR A 301 -2.32 -13.06 -21.16
N VAL A 302 -1.08 -13.03 -20.68
CA VAL A 302 -0.61 -13.93 -19.61
C VAL A 302 0.17 -13.15 -18.56
N VAL A 303 -0.08 -13.45 -17.28
CA VAL A 303 0.73 -12.98 -16.16
C VAL A 303 1.20 -14.18 -15.34
N ALA A 304 2.50 -14.20 -15.04
CA ALA A 304 3.17 -15.19 -14.23
C ALA A 304 3.98 -14.48 -13.14
N SER A 305 3.61 -14.68 -11.87
CA SER A 305 4.20 -13.97 -10.73
C SER A 305 4.67 -14.91 -9.63
N VAL A 306 5.81 -14.61 -9.01
CA VAL A 306 6.36 -15.30 -7.84
C VAL A 306 6.58 -14.30 -6.69
N SER A 307 5.51 -13.63 -6.30
CA SER A 307 5.57 -12.53 -5.33
C SER A 307 5.71 -13.00 -3.88
N PRO A 308 6.61 -12.38 -3.09
CA PRO A 308 6.70 -12.61 -1.66
C PRO A 308 5.80 -11.70 -0.81
N GLU A 309 5.18 -10.67 -1.38
CA GLU A 309 4.61 -9.56 -0.60
C GLU A 309 3.08 -9.54 -0.63
N LEU A 310 2.49 -9.39 0.56
CA LEU A 310 1.05 -9.30 0.78
C LEU A 310 0.60 -7.84 0.68
N LEU A 311 -0.46 -7.57 -0.10
CA LEU A 311 -1.14 -6.28 -0.10
C LEU A 311 -2.20 -6.22 0.99
N LEU A 312 -3.06 -7.23 1.05
CA LEU A 312 -4.20 -7.28 1.96
C LEU A 312 -4.57 -8.72 2.29
N SER A 313 -4.64 -9.04 3.57
CA SER A 313 -5.38 -10.21 4.07
C SER A 313 -6.55 -9.75 4.93
N MET A 314 -7.73 -10.32 4.68
CA MET A 314 -8.95 -10.09 5.42
C MET A 314 -9.56 -11.43 5.84
N ARG A 315 -9.90 -11.55 7.13
CA ARG A 315 -10.67 -12.66 7.69
C ARG A 315 -11.72 -12.11 8.65
N GLY A 316 -12.99 -12.15 8.26
CA GLY A 316 -14.04 -11.41 8.96
C GLY A 316 -13.73 -9.91 8.89
N ASN A 317 -13.83 -9.24 10.03
CA ASN A 317 -13.46 -7.82 10.15
C ASN A 317 -11.96 -7.56 10.41
N LYS A 318 -11.09 -8.58 10.39
CA LYS A 318 -9.65 -8.41 10.68
C LYS A 318 -8.88 -8.21 9.41
N LEU A 319 -8.22 -7.05 9.30
CA LEU A 319 -7.36 -6.69 8.18
C LEU A 319 -5.89 -6.79 8.59
N SER A 320 -5.03 -7.17 7.64
CA SER A 320 -3.59 -7.10 7.82
C SER A 320 -2.85 -6.89 6.49
N THR A 321 -1.72 -6.21 6.58
CA THR A 321 -0.68 -6.11 5.54
C THR A 321 0.68 -6.37 6.19
N ARG A 322 1.68 -6.69 5.36
CA ARG A 322 3.03 -7.06 5.81
C ARG A 322 4.07 -6.31 4.98
N PRO A 323 4.57 -5.16 5.46
CA PRO A 323 5.57 -4.41 4.73
C PRO A 323 6.91 -5.14 4.85
N ILE A 324 7.57 -5.30 3.70
CA ILE A 324 8.89 -5.92 3.63
C ILE A 324 9.89 -4.86 3.16
N LYS A 325 10.83 -4.49 4.02
CA LYS A 325 11.87 -3.51 3.66
C LYS A 325 13.09 -3.68 4.52
N GLY A 326 14.24 -3.82 3.86
CA GLY A 326 15.48 -4.28 4.46
C GLY A 326 15.81 -5.69 4.00
N THR A 327 16.86 -5.82 3.19
CA THR A 327 17.29 -7.10 2.63
C THR A 327 18.79 -7.29 2.75
N ARG A 328 19.23 -8.47 3.18
CA ARG A 328 20.64 -8.91 3.07
C ARG A 328 20.71 -10.27 2.37
N PRO A 329 21.71 -10.52 1.50
CA PRO A 329 21.89 -11.84 0.92
C PRO A 329 22.26 -12.87 2.00
N ARG A 330 21.98 -14.16 1.75
CA ARG A 330 22.50 -15.26 2.58
C ARG A 330 23.99 -15.45 2.39
N ALA A 331 24.67 -15.96 3.41
CA ALA A 331 26.07 -16.35 3.35
C ALA A 331 26.28 -17.84 3.70
N LYS A 332 27.17 -18.51 2.97
CA LYS A 332 27.54 -19.93 3.20
C LYS A 332 28.13 -20.21 4.59
N LYS A 333 28.77 -19.21 5.21
CA LYS A 333 29.38 -19.35 6.53
C LYS A 333 28.42 -18.80 7.57
N ARG A 334 27.99 -19.64 8.51
CA ARG A 334 27.06 -19.31 9.60
C ARG A 334 27.42 -18.01 10.33
N ASP A 335 28.68 -17.81 10.70
CA ASP A 335 29.11 -16.60 11.42
C ASP A 335 28.93 -15.33 10.57
N ARG A 336 29.14 -15.42 9.25
CA ARG A 336 28.90 -14.31 8.33
C ARG A 336 27.41 -14.08 8.11
N ASP A 337 26.62 -15.14 8.02
CA ASP A 337 25.15 -15.07 7.87
C ASP A 337 24.52 -14.36 9.09
N GLU A 338 24.95 -14.72 10.29
CA GLU A 338 24.56 -14.06 11.54
C GLU A 338 25.05 -12.61 11.63
N ALA A 339 26.27 -12.33 11.14
CA ALA A 339 26.76 -10.95 11.06
C ALA A 339 25.90 -10.10 10.11
N LEU A 340 25.47 -10.65 8.97
CA LEU A 340 24.60 -9.96 8.01
C LEU A 340 23.22 -9.63 8.60
N LYS A 341 22.65 -10.52 9.43
CA LYS A 341 21.41 -10.21 10.18
C LYS A 341 21.62 -9.05 11.15
N ARG A 342 22.72 -9.06 11.91
CA ARG A 342 23.05 -7.96 12.83
C ARG A 342 23.32 -6.65 12.08
N GLU A 343 23.98 -6.71 10.93
CA GLU A 343 24.20 -5.55 10.04
C GLU A 343 22.86 -4.99 9.52
N LEU A 344 21.90 -5.85 9.16
CA LEU A 344 20.56 -5.44 8.74
C LEU A 344 19.85 -4.64 9.83
N VAL A 345 19.86 -5.17 11.07
CA VAL A 345 19.19 -4.54 12.22
C VAL A 345 19.95 -3.31 12.74
N ALA A 346 21.27 -3.27 12.63
CA ALA A 346 22.05 -2.08 13.03
C ALA A 346 21.95 -0.94 12.01
N SER A 347 21.56 -1.23 10.77
CA SER A 347 21.51 -0.24 9.70
C SER A 347 20.46 0.84 9.94
N ARG A 348 20.92 2.09 10.05
CA ARG A 348 20.04 3.26 10.18
C ARG A 348 19.12 3.43 8.97
N LYS A 349 19.65 3.24 7.76
CA LYS A 349 18.90 3.35 6.51
C LYS A 349 17.76 2.33 6.44
N GLU A 350 18.05 1.06 6.76
CA GLU A 350 17.07 -0.02 6.61
C GLU A 350 15.92 0.11 7.63
N ILE A 351 16.25 0.44 8.89
CA ILE A 351 15.23 0.71 9.91
C ILE A 351 14.38 1.92 9.50
N SER A 352 15.00 3.00 9.01
CA SER A 352 14.24 4.21 8.70
C SER A 352 13.26 4.01 7.55
N GLU A 353 13.71 3.35 6.48
CA GLU A 353 12.84 2.99 5.37
C GLU A 353 11.73 2.03 5.81
N HIS A 354 12.04 1.06 6.68
CA HIS A 354 11.05 0.13 7.20
C HIS A 354 9.96 0.83 8.04
N LEU A 355 10.35 1.70 8.98
CA LEU A 355 9.38 2.43 9.83
C LEU A 355 8.50 3.38 9.02
N MET A 356 9.05 4.00 7.98
CA MET A 356 8.27 4.82 7.06
C MET A 356 7.16 4.00 6.39
N LEU A 357 7.45 2.78 5.92
CA LEU A 357 6.43 1.89 5.36
C LEU A 357 5.40 1.46 6.40
N VAL A 358 5.82 1.18 7.63
CA VAL A 358 4.90 0.87 8.73
C VAL A 358 3.93 2.04 8.97
N ASP A 359 4.41 3.28 9.01
CA ASP A 359 3.54 4.45 9.16
C ASP A 359 2.62 4.65 7.95
N LEU A 360 3.10 4.42 6.72
CA LEU A 360 2.32 4.48 5.49
C LEU A 360 1.18 3.45 5.48
N GLU A 361 1.46 2.21 5.88
CA GLU A 361 0.44 1.16 5.97
C GLU A 361 -0.56 1.40 7.11
N ARG A 362 -0.10 1.93 8.25
CA ARG A 362 -1.00 2.35 9.33
C ARG A 362 -1.96 3.43 8.85
N ASN A 363 -1.49 4.36 8.03
CA ASN A 363 -2.32 5.39 7.42
C ASN A 363 -3.35 4.81 6.45
N ASP A 364 -2.93 3.90 5.56
CA ASP A 364 -3.84 3.29 4.59
C ASP A 364 -4.92 2.44 5.26
N LEU A 365 -4.55 1.62 6.26
CA LEU A 365 -5.53 0.91 7.09
C LEU A 365 -6.40 1.87 7.91
N GLY A 366 -5.85 3.00 8.35
CA GLY A 366 -6.58 4.02 9.10
C GLY A 366 -7.80 4.57 8.36
N LYS A 367 -7.75 4.65 7.02
CA LYS A 367 -8.87 5.12 6.18
C LYS A 367 -10.15 4.28 6.32
N VAL A 368 -10.04 3.00 6.73
CA VAL A 368 -11.14 2.02 6.72
C VAL A 368 -11.29 1.23 8.03
N CYS A 369 -10.32 1.34 8.94
CA CYS A 369 -10.36 0.65 10.22
C CYS A 369 -10.93 1.53 11.33
N ARG A 370 -11.56 0.90 12.32
CA ARG A 370 -12.02 1.56 13.55
C ARG A 370 -10.87 2.28 14.23
N VAL A 371 -11.15 3.46 14.77
CA VAL A 371 -10.17 4.24 15.55
C VAL A 371 -9.55 3.39 16.65
N GLY A 372 -8.22 3.43 16.72
CA GLY A 372 -7.42 2.70 17.70
C GLY A 372 -7.32 1.19 17.53
N SER A 373 -7.91 0.63 16.46
CA SER A 373 -7.72 -0.79 16.13
C SER A 373 -6.45 -1.06 15.32
N VAL A 374 -5.90 -0.05 14.63
CA VAL A 374 -4.70 -0.16 13.79
C VAL A 374 -3.45 -0.21 14.66
N LYS A 375 -2.70 -1.31 14.58
CA LYS A 375 -1.51 -1.58 15.41
C LYS A 375 -0.36 -2.14 14.59
N TRP A 376 0.86 -1.71 14.94
CA TRP A 376 2.12 -2.31 14.47
C TRP A 376 2.47 -3.51 15.35
N HIS A 377 2.70 -4.66 14.72
CA HIS A 377 2.95 -5.95 15.36
C HIS A 377 4.13 -6.69 14.71
N ASP A 378 4.64 -7.70 15.40
CA ASP A 378 5.50 -8.76 14.88
C ASP A 378 6.72 -8.31 14.06
N TRP A 379 7.42 -7.26 14.51
CA TRP A 379 8.69 -6.82 13.92
C TRP A 379 9.79 -7.88 14.11
N ARG A 380 10.22 -8.50 13.01
CA ARG A 380 11.06 -9.71 13.00
C ARG A 380 11.96 -9.80 11.77
N ILE A 381 12.94 -10.70 11.83
CA ILE A 381 13.75 -11.11 10.67
C ILE A 381 13.17 -12.41 10.12
N GLU A 382 12.90 -12.44 8.82
CA GLU A 382 12.57 -13.66 8.08
C GLU A 382 13.71 -14.03 7.15
N SER A 383 14.38 -15.14 7.45
CA SER A 383 15.43 -15.72 6.63
C SER A 383 14.81 -16.64 5.59
N HIS A 384 14.86 -16.24 4.32
CA HIS A 384 14.52 -17.04 3.16
C HIS A 384 15.77 -17.72 2.56
N PRO A 385 15.62 -18.64 1.58
CA PRO A 385 16.77 -19.39 1.06
C PRO A 385 17.91 -18.53 0.49
N ASN A 386 17.59 -17.36 -0.07
CA ASN A 386 18.56 -16.49 -0.74
C ASN A 386 18.79 -15.16 -0.01
N VAL A 387 17.90 -14.77 0.91
CA VAL A 387 17.91 -13.46 1.56
C VAL A 387 17.38 -13.48 3.00
N HIS A 388 17.78 -12.50 3.81
CA HIS A 388 17.15 -12.10 5.07
C HIS A 388 16.28 -10.88 4.83
N HIS A 389 15.05 -10.87 5.32
CA HIS A 389 14.10 -9.76 5.24
C HIS A 389 13.76 -9.22 6.62
N LEU A 390 13.62 -7.90 6.71
CA LEU A 390 13.01 -7.24 7.85
C LEU A 390 11.51 -7.07 7.58
N VAL A 391 10.68 -7.69 8.42
CA VAL A 391 9.24 -7.83 8.22
C VAL A 391 8.50 -7.30 9.45
N SER A 392 7.36 -6.64 9.22
CA SER A 392 6.40 -6.28 10.24
C SER A 392 5.00 -6.76 9.84
N ASP A 393 4.08 -6.73 10.79
CA ASP A 393 2.66 -6.84 10.52
C ASP A 393 2.00 -5.51 10.91
N VAL A 394 1.12 -4.98 10.06
CA VAL A 394 0.21 -3.91 10.45
C VAL A 394 -1.21 -4.46 10.37
N ARG A 395 -1.91 -4.44 11.50
CA ARG A 395 -3.23 -5.07 11.66
C ARG A 395 -4.26 -4.05 12.10
N GLY A 396 -5.49 -4.21 11.63
CA GLY A 396 -6.62 -3.34 11.97
C GLY A 396 -7.93 -4.11 12.05
N THR A 397 -8.97 -3.47 12.60
CA THR A 397 -10.34 -3.99 12.55
C THR A 397 -11.18 -3.08 11.68
N LEU A 398 -11.77 -3.63 10.62
CA LEU A 398 -12.63 -2.92 9.67
C LEU A 398 -13.76 -2.17 10.39
N GLY A 399 -14.00 -0.93 9.98
CA GLY A 399 -15.11 -0.10 10.46
C GLY A 399 -16.46 -0.64 10.01
N GLU A 400 -17.52 -0.28 10.73
CA GLU A 400 -18.88 -0.83 10.49
C GLU A 400 -19.52 -0.35 9.19
N ASN A 401 -19.04 0.77 8.66
CA ASN A 401 -19.51 1.37 7.40
C ASN A 401 -18.69 0.95 6.18
N TYR A 402 -17.70 0.06 6.35
CA TYR A 402 -16.76 -0.35 5.31
C TYR A 402 -16.85 -1.86 5.05
N ASP A 403 -16.54 -2.25 3.83
CA ASP A 403 -16.40 -3.66 3.44
C ASP A 403 -14.99 -3.99 2.90
N GLY A 404 -14.79 -5.25 2.49
CA GLY A 404 -13.50 -5.70 1.96
C GLY A 404 -13.08 -4.99 0.66
N TRP A 405 -14.01 -4.40 -0.09
CA TRP A 405 -13.69 -3.63 -1.30
C TRP A 405 -13.18 -2.23 -0.96
N ASP A 406 -13.72 -1.61 0.09
CA ASP A 406 -13.16 -0.37 0.64
C ASP A 406 -11.74 -0.60 1.16
N ALA A 407 -11.51 -1.71 1.86
CA ALA A 407 -10.18 -2.09 2.32
C ALA A 407 -9.20 -2.27 1.15
N LEU A 408 -9.60 -3.00 0.10
CA LEU A 408 -8.76 -3.17 -1.08
C LEU A 408 -8.42 -1.83 -1.75
N GLN A 409 -9.41 -0.94 -1.93
CA GLN A 409 -9.18 0.39 -2.51
C GLN A 409 -8.25 1.25 -1.64
N ALA A 410 -8.39 1.21 -0.32
CA ALA A 410 -7.58 2.02 0.58
C ALA A 410 -6.09 1.65 0.55
N LEU A 411 -5.79 0.35 0.39
CA LEU A 411 -4.42 -0.16 0.33
C LEU A 411 -3.85 -0.15 -1.10
N PHE A 412 -4.68 -0.18 -2.14
CA PHE A 412 -4.25 -0.29 -3.54
C PHE A 412 -3.94 1.07 -4.21
N PRO A 413 -2.80 1.21 -4.92
CA PRO A 413 -1.68 0.28 -5.00
C PRO A 413 -0.83 0.30 -3.71
N GLY A 414 -0.09 -0.78 -3.45
CA GLY A 414 0.65 -0.95 -2.21
C GLY A 414 1.70 0.14 -1.97
N GLY A 415 1.73 0.75 -0.79
CA GLY A 415 2.61 1.88 -0.49
C GLY A 415 4.12 1.58 -0.65
N SER A 416 4.53 0.33 -0.41
CA SER A 416 5.92 -0.14 -0.56
C SER A 416 6.43 -0.15 -2.01
N ILE A 417 5.53 -0.13 -3.00
CA ILE A 417 5.85 -0.19 -4.42
C ILE A 417 5.60 1.10 -5.20
N THR A 418 5.02 2.12 -4.56
CA THR A 418 4.89 3.49 -5.09
C THR A 418 5.92 4.43 -4.47
N GLY A 419 5.90 4.59 -3.15
CA GLY A 419 6.57 5.68 -2.46
C GLY A 419 5.62 6.50 -1.58
N CYS A 420 6.16 7.59 -1.01
CA CYS A 420 5.50 8.40 -0.01
C CYS A 420 5.81 9.91 -0.22
N PRO A 421 4.81 10.82 -0.21
CA PRO A 421 3.37 10.55 -0.20
C PRO A 421 2.85 9.85 -1.47
N LYS A 422 1.86 8.97 -1.32
CA LYS A 422 1.37 8.07 -2.39
C LYS A 422 0.92 8.83 -3.63
N THR A 423 0.04 9.82 -3.49
CA THR A 423 -0.52 10.60 -4.61
C THR A 423 0.56 11.32 -5.42
N ALA A 424 1.52 11.98 -4.75
CA ALA A 424 2.61 12.70 -5.42
C ALA A 424 3.56 11.75 -6.16
N THR A 425 3.89 10.62 -5.54
CA THR A 425 4.83 9.65 -6.11
C THR A 425 4.24 8.89 -7.29
N ILE A 426 2.94 8.60 -7.30
CA ILE A 426 2.25 8.03 -8.47
C ILE A 426 2.35 8.96 -9.69
N ALA A 427 2.14 10.27 -9.50
CA ALA A 427 2.27 11.25 -10.58
C ALA A 427 3.71 11.33 -11.12
N ALA A 428 4.68 11.38 -10.21
CA ALA A 428 6.10 11.41 -10.58
C ALA A 428 6.56 10.11 -11.24
N ILE A 429 6.03 8.94 -10.83
CA ILE A 429 6.27 7.65 -11.49
C ILE A 429 5.78 7.70 -12.94
N ASP A 430 4.56 8.17 -13.17
CA ASP A 430 3.97 8.27 -14.51
C ASP A 430 4.82 9.17 -15.41
N GLU A 431 5.27 10.32 -14.91
CA GLU A 431 6.16 11.25 -15.61
C GLU A 431 7.54 10.65 -15.95
N LEU A 432 8.13 9.91 -15.01
CA LEU A 432 9.46 9.30 -15.15
C LEU A 432 9.45 8.06 -16.04
N GLU A 433 8.50 7.15 -15.85
CA GLU A 433 8.44 5.86 -16.57
C GLU A 433 7.85 6.02 -17.97
N LYS A 434 7.05 7.07 -18.22
CA LYS A 434 6.45 7.42 -19.53
C LYS A 434 5.68 6.28 -20.20
N THR A 435 5.33 5.27 -19.44
CA THR A 435 4.66 4.05 -19.89
C THR A 435 3.83 3.48 -18.74
N PRO A 436 2.69 2.85 -19.04
CA PRO A 436 1.89 2.19 -18.02
C PRO A 436 2.63 0.99 -17.43
N ARG A 437 2.36 0.73 -16.15
CA ARG A 437 2.97 -0.41 -15.43
C ARG A 437 2.26 -1.72 -15.74
N ASN A 438 0.99 -1.69 -16.15
CA ASN A 438 0.12 -2.86 -16.35
C ASN A 438 0.11 -3.73 -15.09
N ALA A 439 0.34 -5.05 -15.22
CA ALA A 439 0.33 -5.98 -14.10
C ALA A 439 1.42 -5.69 -13.05
N TRP A 440 2.58 -5.12 -13.41
CA TRP A 440 3.66 -4.91 -12.45
C TRP A 440 3.22 -3.90 -11.38
N THR A 441 3.43 -4.25 -10.11
CA THR A 441 2.95 -3.49 -8.94
C THR A 441 1.44 -3.33 -8.81
N GLY A 442 0.66 -4.04 -9.63
CA GLY A 442 -0.75 -4.29 -9.39
C GLY A 442 -0.96 -5.35 -8.30
N SER A 443 -2.09 -6.05 -8.35
CA SER A 443 -2.44 -7.08 -7.37
C SER A 443 -3.18 -8.26 -8.02
N ILE A 444 -2.93 -9.48 -7.55
CA ILE A 444 -3.71 -10.67 -7.89
C ILE A 444 -4.11 -11.38 -6.62
N GLY A 445 -5.34 -11.90 -6.58
CA GLY A 445 -5.88 -12.44 -5.34
C GLY A 445 -7.23 -13.11 -5.47
N PHE A 446 -7.80 -13.42 -4.31
CA PHE A 446 -9.13 -13.98 -4.12
C PHE A 446 -9.90 -13.10 -3.12
N HIS A 447 -11.19 -12.88 -3.39
CA HIS A 447 -12.10 -12.19 -2.48
C HIS A 447 -13.49 -12.81 -2.57
N ASP A 448 -14.02 -13.20 -1.41
CA ASP A 448 -15.42 -13.54 -1.22
C ASP A 448 -16.04 -12.65 -0.14
N PRO A 449 -16.82 -11.62 -0.51
CA PRO A 449 -17.47 -10.74 0.46
C PRO A 449 -18.56 -11.46 1.27
N ARG A 450 -19.04 -12.65 0.84
CA ARG A 450 -20.05 -13.42 1.56
C ARG A 450 -19.48 -14.12 2.79
N THR A 451 -18.20 -14.51 2.74
CA THR A 451 -17.45 -15.13 3.84
C THR A 451 -16.52 -14.15 4.55
N GLU A 452 -16.51 -12.89 4.11
CA GLU A 452 -15.62 -11.85 4.60
C GLU A 452 -14.13 -12.29 4.52
N PHE A 453 -13.77 -12.98 3.44
CA PHE A 453 -12.41 -13.47 3.20
C PHE A 453 -11.80 -12.80 1.97
N ALA A 454 -10.62 -12.19 2.13
CA ALA A 454 -9.83 -11.69 1.02
C ALA A 454 -8.34 -11.94 1.21
N CYS A 455 -7.63 -12.22 0.13
CA CYS A 455 -6.18 -12.29 0.10
C CYS A 455 -5.68 -11.77 -1.24
N TRP A 456 -4.93 -10.67 -1.20
CA TRP A 456 -4.42 -9.94 -2.36
C TRP A 456 -2.92 -9.72 -2.17
N ASN A 457 -2.12 -10.02 -3.19
CA ASN A 457 -0.68 -9.82 -3.15
C ASN A 457 -0.28 -8.47 -3.77
N ILE A 458 1.01 -8.16 -3.77
CA ILE A 458 1.58 -7.13 -4.66
C ILE A 458 2.30 -7.82 -5.81
N LEU A 459 2.03 -7.45 -7.06
CA LEU A 459 2.62 -8.07 -8.25
C LEU A 459 4.05 -7.61 -8.53
N ILE A 460 4.98 -8.07 -7.71
CA ILE A 460 6.42 -8.00 -7.92
C ILE A 460 6.97 -9.37 -8.30
N ARG A 461 8.18 -9.40 -8.88
CA ARG A 461 8.76 -10.62 -9.46
C ARG A 461 7.79 -11.26 -10.48
N THR A 462 7.29 -10.41 -11.37
CA THR A 462 6.21 -10.71 -12.31
C THR A 462 6.70 -10.61 -13.75
N LEU A 463 6.27 -11.58 -14.57
CA LEU A 463 6.39 -11.58 -16.02
C LEU A 463 5.00 -11.42 -16.63
N GLU A 464 4.88 -10.43 -17.51
CA GLU A 464 3.72 -10.20 -18.37
C GLU A 464 4.07 -10.68 -19.78
N ALA A 465 3.18 -11.41 -20.46
CA ALA A 465 3.42 -11.86 -21.83
C ALA A 465 2.19 -11.66 -22.71
N LYS A 466 2.45 -11.23 -23.95
CA LYS A 466 1.46 -11.04 -25.02
C LYS A 466 1.92 -11.71 -26.31
N ILE A 467 0.98 -12.04 -27.18
CA ILE A 467 1.27 -12.49 -28.54
C ILE A 467 1.45 -11.25 -29.44
N ASP A 468 2.46 -11.24 -30.30
CA ASP A 468 2.61 -10.22 -31.35
C ASP A 468 1.83 -10.55 -32.62
N ASP A 469 1.74 -9.59 -33.54
CA ASP A 469 1.09 -9.77 -34.86
C ASP A 469 1.61 -10.96 -35.67
N ASN A 470 2.81 -11.47 -35.35
CA ASN A 470 3.43 -12.62 -35.99
C ASN A 470 3.15 -13.94 -35.25
N GLY A 471 2.30 -13.94 -34.23
CA GLY A 471 1.95 -15.11 -33.43
C GLY A 471 3.02 -15.55 -32.43
N ASN A 472 4.02 -14.71 -32.13
CA ASN A 472 5.08 -15.04 -31.17
C ASN A 472 4.80 -14.44 -29.79
N TRP A 473 5.15 -15.18 -28.75
CA TRP A 473 5.12 -14.65 -27.39
C TRP A 473 6.25 -13.63 -27.17
N ASN A 474 5.87 -12.43 -26.73
CA ASN A 474 6.78 -11.42 -26.21
C ASN A 474 6.49 -11.23 -24.72
N ALA A 475 7.54 -11.27 -23.91
CA ALA A 475 7.45 -11.05 -22.48
C ALA A 475 8.03 -9.69 -22.10
N LYS A 476 7.45 -9.10 -21.05
CA LYS A 476 7.89 -7.91 -20.34
C LYS A 476 8.15 -8.29 -18.88
N VAL A 477 9.30 -7.88 -18.38
CA VAL A 477 9.68 -7.96 -16.96
C VAL A 477 10.01 -6.55 -16.51
N GLN A 478 9.47 -6.13 -15.38
CA GLN A 478 9.81 -4.84 -14.78
C GLN A 478 10.32 -5.06 -13.36
N ALA A 479 11.38 -4.36 -12.98
CA ALA A 479 11.95 -4.42 -11.64
C ALA A 479 12.64 -3.11 -11.28
N GLY A 480 12.66 -2.84 -9.97
CA GLY A 480 13.31 -1.67 -9.42
C GLY A 480 13.08 -1.55 -7.92
N GLY A 481 13.20 -0.36 -7.38
CA GLY A 481 13.22 -0.14 -5.94
C GLY A 481 12.92 1.28 -5.54
N GLY A 482 12.76 1.47 -4.24
CA GLY A 482 12.50 2.77 -3.65
C GLY A 482 13.77 3.60 -3.59
N LEU A 483 13.76 4.71 -4.30
CA LEU A 483 14.79 5.73 -4.35
C LEU A 483 14.56 6.73 -3.21
N VAL A 484 15.61 6.95 -2.44
CA VAL A 484 15.65 7.91 -1.33
C VAL A 484 16.76 8.92 -1.58
N PHE A 485 16.83 10.00 -0.78
CA PHE A 485 17.87 11.01 -0.91
C PHE A 485 19.31 10.43 -0.89
N ASP A 486 19.52 9.42 -0.03
CA ASP A 486 20.79 8.70 0.15
C ASP A 486 21.04 7.58 -0.87
N SER A 487 20.17 7.42 -1.87
CA SER A 487 20.37 6.44 -2.94
C SER A 487 21.63 6.75 -3.75
N ILE A 488 22.38 5.71 -4.10
CA ILE A 488 23.59 5.81 -4.91
C ILE A 488 23.24 5.31 -6.31
N PRO A 489 23.26 6.17 -7.36
CA PRO A 489 22.74 5.83 -8.68
C PRO A 489 23.21 4.47 -9.23
N THR A 490 24.51 4.20 -9.16
CA THR A 490 25.09 2.95 -9.65
C THR A 490 24.64 1.71 -8.86
N GLN A 491 24.37 1.85 -7.56
CA GLN A 491 23.87 0.74 -6.74
C GLN A 491 22.40 0.44 -7.02
N GLU A 492 21.58 1.47 -7.26
CA GLU A 492 20.16 1.30 -7.60
C GLU A 492 19.97 0.61 -8.97
N VAL A 493 20.87 0.90 -9.93
CA VAL A 493 20.93 0.18 -11.21
C VAL A 493 21.17 -1.32 -11.00
N GLU A 494 22.17 -1.66 -10.18
CA GLU A 494 22.52 -3.04 -9.88
C GLU A 494 21.43 -3.74 -9.06
N GLU A 495 20.76 -3.03 -8.14
CA GLU A 495 19.62 -3.56 -7.39
C GLU A 495 18.44 -3.91 -8.33
N ALA A 496 18.13 -3.04 -9.29
CA ALA A 496 17.07 -3.30 -10.27
C ALA A 496 17.37 -4.55 -11.11
N LYS A 497 18.61 -4.68 -11.62
CA LYS A 497 19.07 -5.88 -12.35
C LYS A 497 19.01 -7.12 -11.47
N TRP A 498 19.49 -7.04 -10.23
CA TRP A 498 19.47 -8.16 -9.28
C TRP A 498 18.04 -8.63 -8.97
N LYS A 499 17.09 -7.71 -8.78
CA LYS A 499 15.67 -8.05 -8.58
C LYS A 499 15.03 -8.66 -9.83
N ALA A 500 15.45 -8.27 -11.03
CA ALA A 500 15.01 -8.86 -12.29
C ALA A 500 15.67 -10.22 -12.58
N GLN A 501 16.85 -10.49 -12.04
CA GLN A 501 17.73 -11.58 -12.47
C GLN A 501 17.07 -12.96 -12.52
N ALA A 502 16.26 -13.32 -11.52
CA ALA A 502 15.56 -14.59 -11.51
C ALA A 502 14.53 -14.71 -12.65
N LEU A 503 13.88 -13.61 -13.02
CA LEU A 503 12.98 -13.52 -14.16
C LEU A 503 13.74 -13.58 -15.48
N LEU A 504 14.85 -12.85 -15.59
CA LEU A 504 15.66 -12.82 -16.81
C LEU A 504 16.25 -14.20 -17.13
N ASP A 505 16.76 -14.90 -16.12
CA ASP A 505 17.27 -16.27 -16.26
C ASP A 505 16.15 -17.25 -16.65
N ALA A 506 15.00 -17.17 -15.99
CA ALA A 506 13.87 -18.04 -16.33
C ALA A 506 13.28 -17.76 -17.71
N ALA A 507 13.27 -16.52 -18.19
CA ALA A 507 12.69 -16.15 -19.48
C ALA A 507 13.67 -16.33 -20.65
N TRP A 508 14.90 -15.84 -20.49
CA TRP A 508 15.89 -15.68 -21.57
C TRP A 508 17.23 -16.36 -21.30
N GLY A 509 17.40 -17.10 -20.19
CA GLY A 509 18.63 -17.86 -19.90
C GLY A 509 19.88 -17.00 -19.69
N VAL A 510 19.69 -15.73 -19.30
CA VAL A 510 20.78 -14.79 -19.02
C VAL A 510 21.19 -14.98 -17.57
N SER A 511 22.28 -15.73 -17.32
CA SER A 511 22.76 -16.03 -15.96
C SER A 511 24.12 -15.42 -15.69
N GLU A 512 24.24 -14.65 -14.60
CA GLU A 512 25.50 -14.42 -13.87
C GLU A 512 25.27 -14.23 -12.35
N SER A 513 24.66 -15.19 -11.64
CA SER A 513 24.83 -15.16 -10.16
C SER A 513 24.82 -16.54 -9.50
N LYS A 514 25.82 -16.76 -8.63
CA LYS A 514 25.96 -17.90 -7.72
C LYS A 514 25.59 -17.49 -6.30
N ILE A 515 24.32 -17.15 -6.07
CA ILE A 515 23.85 -16.85 -4.70
C ILE A 515 23.69 -18.18 -3.94
N PRO A 516 24.29 -18.34 -2.75
CA PRO A 516 24.12 -19.53 -1.92
C PRO A 516 22.67 -19.73 -1.46
N LYS A 517 22.21 -20.99 -1.35
CA LYS A 517 20.90 -21.37 -0.80
C LYS A 517 21.07 -21.97 0.60
N GLU A 518 20.31 -21.49 1.58
CA GLU A 518 20.37 -21.94 2.99
C GLU A 518 18.95 -22.18 3.58
N GLU A 519 18.86 -22.78 4.77
CA GLU A 519 17.57 -23.05 5.45
C GLU A 519 16.90 -21.79 5.99
N MET A 520 15.58 -21.84 6.17
CA MET A 520 14.80 -20.70 6.68
C MET A 520 14.73 -20.64 8.20
N SER A 521 14.56 -19.43 8.72
CA SER A 521 14.28 -19.17 10.12
C SER A 521 13.47 -17.88 10.27
N ILE A 522 12.64 -17.81 11.31
CA ILE A 522 11.97 -16.58 11.73
C ILE A 522 12.54 -16.24 13.11
N GLU A 523 13.10 -15.05 13.24
CA GLU A 523 13.83 -14.62 14.44
C GLU A 523 13.35 -13.26 14.93
N PRO A 524 13.23 -13.06 16.25
CA PRO A 524 12.90 -11.75 16.80
C PRO A 524 14.04 -10.75 16.56
N ILE A 525 13.72 -9.46 16.55
CA ILE A 525 14.73 -8.42 16.40
C ILE A 525 15.67 -8.37 17.62
N PRO A 526 16.99 -8.52 17.43
CA PRO A 526 17.95 -8.39 18.51
C PRO A 526 18.02 -6.93 18.99
N SER A 527 18.08 -6.76 20.30
CA SER A 527 18.25 -5.47 20.98
C SER A 527 19.72 -5.04 20.93
N LEU A 528 20.15 -4.50 19.79
CA LEU A 528 21.56 -4.18 19.51
C LEU A 528 21.98 -2.79 20.01
N ASP A 529 21.05 -1.82 20.03
CA ASP A 529 21.31 -0.43 20.41
C ASP A 529 20.10 0.21 21.12
N GLU A 530 20.27 1.42 21.68
CA GLU A 530 19.18 2.13 22.39
C GLU A 530 18.00 2.48 21.47
N ARG A 531 18.23 2.64 20.16
CA ARG A 531 17.18 2.91 19.18
C ARG A 531 16.28 1.67 19.00
N THR A 532 16.86 0.51 18.73
CA THR A 532 16.13 -0.76 18.61
C THR A 532 15.42 -1.11 19.91
N LYS A 533 16.05 -0.86 21.08
CA LYS A 533 15.37 -0.98 22.39
C LYS A 533 14.14 -0.09 22.50
N SER A 534 14.26 1.18 22.13
CA SER A 534 13.14 2.14 22.19
C SER A 534 11.99 1.74 21.26
N LEU A 535 12.30 1.27 20.04
CA LEU A 535 11.29 0.79 19.09
C LEU A 535 10.60 -0.48 19.57
N LEU A 536 11.36 -1.46 20.10
CA LEU A 536 10.79 -2.66 20.72
C LEU A 536 9.92 -2.34 21.94
N LYS A 537 10.25 -1.28 22.69
CA LYS A 537 9.40 -0.77 23.76
C LYS A 537 8.11 -0.17 23.21
N SER A 538 8.19 0.62 22.13
CA SER A 538 7.03 1.18 21.43
C SER A 538 6.06 0.10 20.96
N LEU A 539 6.58 -0.95 20.32
CA LEU A 539 5.84 -2.14 19.88
C LEU A 539 5.09 -2.85 21.00
N LYS A 540 5.70 -2.96 22.18
CA LYS A 540 5.11 -3.64 23.35
C LYS A 540 4.14 -2.75 24.14
N LEU A 541 4.19 -1.43 23.93
CA LEU A 541 3.31 -0.50 24.61
C LEU A 541 1.93 -0.59 23.98
N GLU A 542 1.02 -1.36 24.58
CA GLU A 542 -0.39 -1.18 24.30
C GLU A 542 -0.79 0.22 24.81
N ARG A 543 -0.88 1.21 23.92
CA ARG A 543 -1.41 2.53 24.26
C ARG A 543 -2.87 2.35 24.67
N GLN A 544 -3.11 2.16 25.97
CA GLN A 544 -4.43 2.13 26.60
C GLN A 544 -5.01 3.56 26.69
N ILE A 545 -5.04 4.28 25.58
CA ILE A 545 -5.64 5.61 25.51
C ILE A 545 -6.71 5.54 24.43
N CYS A 546 -7.94 5.33 24.89
CA CYS A 546 -9.14 5.46 24.07
C CYS A 546 -10.21 6.07 24.97
N ILE A 547 -10.41 7.39 24.88
CA ILE A 547 -11.28 8.16 25.78
C ILE A 547 -12.72 8.20 25.21
N ALA A 548 -13.15 7.10 24.58
CA ALA A 548 -14.30 6.94 23.67
C ALA A 548 -13.99 7.39 22.23
N PRO A 549 -13.93 6.47 21.25
CA PRO A 549 -13.64 6.82 19.86
C PRO A 549 -14.90 7.40 19.20
N ALA A 550 -14.79 8.63 18.68
CA ALA A 550 -15.67 9.09 17.61
C ALA A 550 -15.01 8.71 16.28
N GLU A 551 -15.76 8.07 15.38
CA GLU A 551 -15.27 7.80 14.04
C GLU A 551 -15.06 9.13 13.29
N PRO A 552 -13.90 9.35 12.64
CA PRO A 552 -13.62 10.58 11.93
C PRO A 552 -14.61 10.80 10.79
N THR A 553 -15.00 12.05 10.55
CA THR A 553 -15.92 12.42 9.48
C THR A 553 -15.20 13.23 8.42
N ARG A 554 -15.27 12.81 7.15
CA ARG A 554 -14.89 13.69 6.03
C ARG A 554 -16.03 14.65 5.74
N TRP A 555 -15.71 15.92 5.54
CA TRP A 555 -16.67 16.96 5.20
C TRP A 555 -16.30 17.61 3.87
N LEU A 556 -17.27 17.68 2.96
CA LEU A 556 -17.14 18.27 1.63
C LEU A 556 -17.91 19.59 1.51
N SER A 557 -17.46 20.45 0.60
CA SER A 557 -18.14 21.71 0.29
C SER A 557 -19.50 21.46 -0.36
N GLY A 558 -20.55 21.44 0.46
CA GLY A 558 -21.91 21.08 0.07
C GLY A 558 -22.62 20.22 1.12
N ASP A 559 -21.86 19.60 2.02
CA ASP A 559 -22.40 18.89 3.17
C ASP A 559 -23.13 19.85 4.12
N PRO A 560 -24.18 19.37 4.82
CA PRO A 560 -24.92 20.19 5.75
C PRO A 560 -24.01 20.71 6.88
N PRO A 561 -24.23 21.95 7.38
CA PRO A 561 -23.54 22.45 8.55
C PRO A 561 -23.72 21.54 9.75
N LEU A 562 -22.63 21.32 10.49
CA LEU A 562 -22.65 20.53 11.72
C LEU A 562 -23.31 21.32 12.85
N THR A 563 -23.93 20.61 13.78
CA THR A 563 -24.38 21.20 15.05
C THR A 563 -23.17 21.66 15.86
N TYR A 564 -23.35 22.65 16.74
CA TYR A 564 -22.27 22.98 17.68
C TYR A 564 -21.97 21.73 18.54
N PRO A 565 -20.69 21.44 18.82
CA PRO A 565 -20.35 20.41 19.80
C PRO A 565 -21.11 20.70 21.10
N LYS A 566 -21.62 19.66 21.76
CA LYS A 566 -22.33 19.84 23.04
C LYS A 566 -21.41 20.56 24.02
N ASN A 567 -22.04 21.15 25.03
CA ASN A 567 -21.34 22.01 25.98
C ASN A 567 -20.22 21.21 26.58
N ASN A 568 -19.00 21.50 26.09
CA ASN A 568 -17.70 20.92 26.35
C ASN A 568 -17.02 19.86 25.36
N GLU A 569 -17.58 19.56 24.17
CA GLU A 569 -17.10 18.56 23.19
C GLU A 569 -15.97 19.16 22.36
N ARG A 570 -14.88 18.41 22.18
CA ARG A 570 -13.75 18.82 21.36
C ARG A 570 -14.03 18.41 19.93
N ARG A 571 -14.06 19.39 19.04
CA ARG A 571 -14.06 19.18 17.59
C ARG A 571 -12.78 19.71 16.99
N LEU A 572 -12.05 18.83 16.32
CA LEU A 572 -10.84 19.15 15.57
C LEU A 572 -11.19 19.26 14.08
N LEU A 573 -10.91 20.41 13.48
CA LEU A 573 -10.79 20.54 12.03
C LEU A 573 -9.38 20.14 11.61
N PHE A 574 -9.26 19.04 10.88
CA PHE A 574 -8.01 18.57 10.30
C PHE A 574 -7.98 18.88 8.81
N ILE A 575 -6.99 19.65 8.36
CA ILE A 575 -6.76 19.94 6.93
C ILE A 575 -5.80 18.90 6.35
N ASP A 576 -6.32 18.03 5.48
CA ASP A 576 -5.53 16.98 4.82
C ASP A 576 -4.89 17.50 3.53
N ASN A 577 -3.56 17.57 3.49
CA ASN A 577 -2.82 18.05 2.32
C ASN A 577 -2.28 16.89 1.45
N LEU A 578 -2.97 15.76 1.41
CA LEU A 578 -2.62 14.56 0.63
C LEU A 578 -1.31 13.88 1.08
N ASP A 579 -1.08 13.86 2.40
CA ASP A 579 0.04 13.12 2.97
C ASP A 579 -0.32 11.66 3.28
N SER A 580 0.71 10.82 3.26
CA SER A 580 0.60 9.40 3.57
C SER A 580 0.66 9.09 5.08
N PHE A 581 0.61 10.09 5.95
CA PHE A 581 0.54 9.95 7.41
C PHE A 581 -0.67 10.66 8.03
N SER A 582 -1.51 11.34 7.25
CA SER A 582 -2.68 12.09 7.73
C SER A 582 -3.60 11.27 8.64
N TRP A 583 -3.93 10.03 8.26
CA TRP A 583 -4.83 9.18 9.03
C TRP A 583 -4.24 8.68 10.35
N ASN A 584 -2.91 8.64 10.45
CA ASN A 584 -2.25 8.38 11.74
C ASN A 584 -2.50 9.53 12.73
N ILE A 585 -2.47 10.79 12.27
CA ILE A 585 -2.77 11.97 13.09
C ILE A 585 -4.25 12.00 13.47
N VAL A 586 -5.13 11.75 12.50
CA VAL A 586 -6.58 11.66 12.69
C VAL A 586 -6.90 10.62 13.77
N HIS A 587 -6.39 9.39 13.62
CA HIS A 587 -6.63 8.33 14.60
C HIS A 587 -6.03 8.66 15.96
N ALA A 588 -4.80 9.17 16.01
CA ALA A 588 -4.18 9.57 17.27
C ALA A 588 -5.00 10.64 18.00
N SER A 589 -5.58 11.60 17.27
CA SER A 589 -6.42 12.66 17.84
C SER A 589 -7.79 12.12 18.29
N ALA A 590 -8.41 11.27 17.48
CA ALA A 590 -9.70 10.64 17.81
C ALA A 590 -9.60 9.72 19.05
N GLN A 591 -8.49 8.97 19.19
CA GLN A 591 -8.20 8.16 20.39
C GLN A 591 -8.12 8.99 21.68
N LEU A 592 -7.78 10.28 21.57
CA LEU A 592 -7.76 11.23 22.69
C LEU A 592 -9.14 11.80 23.05
N GLY A 593 -10.21 11.30 22.41
CA GLY A 593 -11.60 11.68 22.70
C GLY A 593 -12.06 12.93 21.97
N VAL A 594 -11.56 13.18 20.77
CA VAL A 594 -11.90 14.35 19.94
C VAL A 594 -12.71 13.91 18.73
N GLU A 595 -13.78 14.65 18.42
CA GLU A 595 -14.47 14.53 17.14
C GLU A 595 -13.59 15.15 16.04
N VAL A 596 -13.07 14.32 15.13
CA VAL A 596 -12.21 14.78 14.05
C VAL A 596 -13.03 14.95 12.78
N VAL A 597 -13.03 16.18 12.25
CA VAL A 597 -13.62 16.52 10.95
C VAL A 597 -12.50 16.82 9.97
N ILE A 598 -12.44 16.05 8.90
CA ILE A 598 -11.40 16.12 7.87
C ILE A 598 -11.90 16.95 6.70
N VAL A 599 -11.12 17.94 6.29
CA VAL A 599 -11.34 18.74 5.09
C VAL A 599 -10.13 18.61 4.17
N GLU A 600 -10.38 18.40 2.89
CA GLU A 600 -9.32 18.30 1.88
C GLU A 600 -8.71 19.69 1.63
N GLY A 601 -7.39 19.79 1.77
CA GLY A 601 -6.61 21.00 1.57
C GLY A 601 -6.17 21.23 0.12
N ARG A 602 -6.34 20.23 -0.75
CA ARG A 602 -5.95 20.24 -2.17
C ARG A 602 -6.96 19.47 -3.03
N GLY A 603 -7.03 19.79 -4.32
CA GLY A 603 -7.93 19.14 -5.29
C GLY A 603 -9.22 19.91 -5.55
N ASP A 604 -10.03 19.44 -6.50
CA ASP A 604 -11.24 20.15 -6.97
C ASP A 604 -12.34 20.30 -5.90
N SER A 605 -12.38 19.38 -4.94
CA SER A 605 -13.28 19.37 -3.78
C SER A 605 -12.86 20.34 -2.67
N ALA A 606 -11.63 20.85 -2.69
CA ALA A 606 -11.12 21.75 -1.67
C ALA A 606 -11.77 23.13 -1.78
N SER A 607 -12.48 23.54 -0.74
CA SER A 607 -13.03 24.89 -0.65
C SER A 607 -12.00 25.86 -0.07
N ASN A 608 -11.82 27.00 -0.73
CA ASN A 608 -10.99 28.10 -0.21
C ASN A 608 -11.80 29.10 0.65
N ASP A 609 -13.10 28.88 0.84
CA ASP A 609 -13.94 29.73 1.70
C ASP A 609 -13.81 29.28 3.17
N ILE A 610 -12.76 29.79 3.82
CA ILE A 610 -12.48 29.51 5.24
C ILE A 610 -13.65 29.91 6.13
N ASP A 611 -14.29 31.05 5.87
CA ASP A 611 -15.37 31.53 6.73
C ASP A 611 -16.57 30.58 6.66
N TYR A 612 -16.88 30.06 5.47
CA TYR A 612 -17.88 29.01 5.29
C TYR A 612 -17.50 27.72 6.01
N ILE A 613 -16.25 27.26 5.89
CA ILE A 613 -15.75 26.05 6.58
C ILE A 613 -15.89 26.21 8.10
N LEU A 614 -15.40 27.31 8.68
CA LEU A 614 -15.46 27.56 10.12
C LEU A 614 -16.90 27.67 10.62
N LYS A 615 -17.78 28.35 9.88
CA LYS A 615 -19.22 28.46 10.23
C LYS A 615 -19.95 27.12 10.13
N SER A 616 -19.55 26.27 9.19
CA SER A 616 -20.19 24.97 8.96
C SER A 616 -19.73 23.92 9.95
N ILE A 617 -18.41 23.82 10.20
CA ILE A 617 -17.81 22.79 11.04
C ILE A 617 -17.80 23.19 12.52
N LYS A 618 -17.66 24.49 12.81
CA LYS A 618 -17.56 25.05 14.18
C LYS A 618 -16.47 24.35 15.01
N PRO A 619 -15.22 24.33 14.53
CA PRO A 619 -14.14 23.65 15.24
C PRO A 619 -13.77 24.36 16.54
N THR A 620 -13.31 23.57 17.50
CA THR A 620 -12.66 24.04 18.74
C THR A 620 -11.14 24.07 18.62
N HIS A 621 -10.59 23.28 17.70
CA HIS A 621 -9.16 23.14 17.45
C HIS A 621 -8.95 22.98 15.93
N ILE A 622 -7.80 23.42 15.44
CA ILE A 622 -7.39 23.23 14.04
C ILE A 622 -6.03 22.55 13.99
N ILE A 623 -5.89 21.54 13.14
CA ILE A 623 -4.58 21.00 12.75
C ILE A 623 -4.40 21.21 11.25
N LEU A 624 -3.32 21.88 10.88
CA LEU A 624 -2.83 21.93 9.52
C LEU A 624 -1.94 20.72 9.30
N GLY A 625 -2.43 19.74 8.55
CA GLY A 625 -1.75 18.46 8.34
C GLY A 625 -0.46 18.57 7.52
N PRO A 626 0.35 17.51 7.53
CA PRO A 626 1.51 17.37 6.64
C PRO A 626 1.07 17.26 5.19
N GLY A 627 2.02 17.34 4.25
CA GLY A 627 1.77 17.16 2.82
C GLY A 627 3.06 17.26 2.00
N PRO A 628 3.04 16.76 0.75
CA PRO A 628 4.17 16.88 -0.17
C PRO A 628 4.40 18.33 -0.61
N SER A 629 5.57 18.64 -1.15
CA SER A 629 5.88 19.94 -1.75
C SER A 629 5.89 21.12 -0.77
N ARG A 630 5.98 22.34 -1.29
CA ARG A 630 5.98 23.58 -0.51
C ARG A 630 4.56 24.01 -0.09
N PRO A 631 4.41 24.81 0.98
CA PRO A 631 3.12 25.34 1.41
C PRO A 631 2.35 26.12 0.33
N SER A 632 3.04 26.71 -0.65
CA SER A 632 2.41 27.37 -1.81
C SER A 632 1.53 26.45 -2.65
N GLN A 633 1.77 25.13 -2.61
CA GLN A 633 0.94 24.11 -3.27
C GLN A 633 -0.27 23.68 -2.41
N SER A 634 -0.48 24.29 -1.24
CA SER A 634 -1.66 24.10 -0.36
C SER A 634 -2.34 25.41 -0.04
N PRO A 635 -3.13 25.97 -0.98
CA PRO A 635 -3.73 27.30 -0.83
C PRO A 635 -4.55 27.45 0.45
N LEU A 636 -5.38 26.46 0.80
CA LEU A 636 -6.20 26.49 2.01
C LEU A 636 -5.35 26.51 3.29
N THR A 637 -4.34 25.63 3.38
CA THR A 637 -3.41 25.59 4.51
C THR A 637 -2.66 26.90 4.69
N LYS A 638 -2.17 27.49 3.59
CA LYS A 638 -1.49 28.78 3.61
C LYS A 638 -2.42 29.91 4.06
N LEU A 639 -3.63 29.95 3.53
CA LEU A 639 -4.61 30.98 3.88
C LEU A 639 -5.04 30.88 5.35
N ILE A 640 -5.22 29.66 5.89
CA ILE A 640 -5.51 29.46 7.32
C ILE A 640 -4.31 29.91 8.18
N ALA A 641 -3.08 29.54 7.79
CA ALA A 641 -1.87 29.97 8.50
C ALA A 641 -1.75 31.51 8.55
N ASP A 642 -1.90 32.18 7.40
CA ASP A 642 -1.83 33.65 7.26
C ASP A 642 -2.88 34.38 8.11
N ARG A 643 -4.10 33.84 8.20
CA ARG A 643 -5.18 34.41 9.01
C ARG A 643 -5.00 34.10 10.50
N ALA A 644 -4.49 32.93 10.85
CA ALA A 644 -4.28 32.53 12.24
C ALA A 644 -3.23 33.41 12.93
N ILE A 645 -2.10 33.70 12.27
CA ILE A 645 -1.06 34.60 12.83
C ILE A 645 -1.54 36.05 12.99
N LYS A 646 -2.64 36.44 12.32
CA LYS A 646 -3.25 37.77 12.42
C LYS A 646 -4.46 37.82 13.36
N SER A 647 -4.74 36.74 14.09
CA SER A 647 -5.92 36.60 14.97
C SER A 647 -7.27 36.70 14.22
N GLU A 648 -7.31 36.27 12.95
CA GLU A 648 -8.50 36.32 12.08
C GLU A 648 -9.25 34.96 12.00
N ILE A 649 -8.80 33.96 12.75
CA ILE A 649 -9.41 32.63 12.87
C ILE A 649 -9.96 32.48 14.28
N ASN A 650 -11.25 32.83 14.44
CA ASN A 650 -11.91 32.90 15.74
C ASN A 650 -13.09 31.94 15.83
N ASN A 651 -13.36 31.48 17.04
CA ASN A 651 -14.56 30.71 17.36
C ASN A 651 -15.80 31.61 17.34
N HIS A 652 -16.97 31.01 17.56
CA HIS A 652 -18.25 31.71 17.60
C HIS A 652 -18.38 32.76 18.73
N GLU A 653 -17.52 32.70 19.74
CA GLU A 653 -17.43 33.67 20.85
C GLU A 653 -16.44 34.81 20.55
N GLY A 654 -15.75 34.76 19.40
CA GLY A 654 -14.77 35.75 18.98
C GLY A 654 -13.36 35.51 19.52
N GLU A 655 -13.10 34.36 20.15
CA GLU A 655 -11.77 34.00 20.67
C GLU A 655 -10.94 33.24 19.61
N PRO A 656 -9.61 33.44 19.56
CA PRO A 656 -8.74 32.70 18.65
C PRO A 656 -8.83 31.19 18.85
N ILE A 657 -9.00 30.44 17.74
CA ILE A 657 -9.05 28.98 17.79
C ILE A 657 -7.62 28.43 17.93
N PRO A 658 -7.33 27.54 18.90
CA PRO A 658 -6.05 26.85 18.98
C PRO A 658 -5.69 26.13 17.68
N LEU A 659 -4.49 26.39 17.16
CA LEU A 659 -3.99 25.84 15.91
C LEU A 659 -2.63 25.18 16.08
N LEU A 660 -2.47 23.99 15.51
CA LEU A 660 -1.20 23.27 15.41
C LEU A 660 -0.88 22.95 13.95
N GLY A 661 0.25 23.45 13.44
CA GLY A 661 0.81 23.05 12.16
C GLY A 661 1.77 21.87 12.30
N ILE A 662 1.61 20.82 11.50
CA ILE A 662 2.51 19.66 11.49
C ILE A 662 3.22 19.56 10.13
N CYS A 663 4.55 19.47 10.14
CA CYS A 663 5.40 19.43 8.95
C CYS A 663 5.09 20.56 7.95
N LEU A 664 4.36 20.29 6.86
CA LEU A 664 3.90 21.32 5.92
C LEU A 664 3.12 22.44 6.61
N GLY A 665 2.25 22.12 7.57
CA GLY A 665 1.52 23.12 8.36
C GLY A 665 2.44 23.98 9.22
N HIS A 666 3.52 23.41 9.77
CA HIS A 666 4.56 24.16 10.49
C HIS A 666 5.31 25.12 9.56
N GLN A 667 5.65 24.65 8.36
CA GLN A 667 6.32 25.45 7.33
C GLN A 667 5.44 26.61 6.86
N ALA A 668 4.13 26.37 6.68
CA ALA A 668 3.17 27.40 6.32
C ALA A 668 3.11 28.54 7.35
N LEU A 669 3.13 28.21 8.64
CA LEU A 669 3.15 29.21 9.72
C LEU A 669 4.42 30.06 9.72
N GLY A 670 5.58 29.43 9.50
CA GLY A 670 6.84 30.18 9.35
C GLY A 670 6.83 31.11 8.13
N GLU A 671 6.38 30.63 6.98
CA GLU A 671 6.26 31.47 5.78
C GLU A 671 5.27 32.64 5.97
N ALA A 672 4.19 32.43 6.74
CA ALA A 672 3.17 33.45 7.00
C ALA A 672 3.73 34.68 7.72
N VAL A 673 4.73 34.51 8.59
CA VAL A 673 5.48 35.62 9.21
C VAL A 673 6.70 36.05 8.40
N GLY A 674 6.93 35.50 7.21
CA GLY A 674 8.04 35.88 6.33
C GLY A 674 9.37 35.17 6.61
N TRP A 675 9.38 34.08 7.39
CA TRP A 675 10.56 33.21 7.47
C TRP A 675 10.83 32.52 6.14
N LYS A 676 12.09 32.15 5.90
CA LYS A 676 12.49 31.49 4.65
C LYS A 676 12.41 29.98 4.79
N LEU A 677 11.84 29.30 3.79
CA LEU A 677 11.84 27.85 3.70
C LEU A 677 12.93 27.35 2.74
N LEU A 678 13.97 26.72 3.29
CA LEU A 678 15.18 26.31 2.57
C LEU A 678 15.40 24.80 2.68
N PRO A 679 16.15 24.18 1.75
CA PRO A 679 16.61 22.80 1.94
C PRO A 679 17.36 22.64 3.25
N ALA A 680 17.07 21.55 3.97
CA ALA A 680 17.68 21.27 5.26
C ALA A 680 19.22 21.16 5.10
N PRO A 681 20.02 21.83 5.96
CA PRO A 681 21.48 21.88 5.85
C PRO A 681 22.18 20.51 5.82
N LYS A 682 21.61 19.52 6.52
CA LYS A 682 22.14 18.14 6.60
C LYS A 682 21.55 17.21 5.52
N GLY A 683 20.81 17.75 4.54
CA GLY A 683 20.07 16.96 3.57
C GLY A 683 18.71 16.50 4.09
N ALA A 684 17.97 15.80 3.23
CA ALA A 684 16.63 15.35 3.55
C ALA A 684 16.65 14.17 4.53
N VAL A 685 15.72 14.18 5.50
CA VAL A 685 15.63 13.14 6.55
C VAL A 685 14.24 12.53 6.55
N HIS A 686 14.16 11.23 6.25
CA HIS A 686 12.90 10.49 6.16
C HIS A 686 12.97 9.20 6.95
N GLY A 687 12.00 8.98 7.84
CA GLY A 687 11.87 7.75 8.61
C GLY A 687 12.87 7.59 9.74
N VAL A 688 13.57 8.66 10.12
CA VAL A 688 14.60 8.59 11.17
C VAL A 688 14.10 9.21 12.48
N PRO A 689 14.03 8.43 13.58
CA PRO A 689 13.85 8.99 14.92
C PRO A 689 15.11 9.74 15.35
N GLU A 690 14.98 11.01 15.68
CA GLU A 690 16.07 11.84 16.18
C GLU A 690 15.73 12.47 17.52
N ASP A 691 16.78 12.79 18.30
CA ASP A 691 16.63 13.51 19.55
C ASP A 691 16.32 14.97 19.28
N ILE A 692 15.17 15.42 19.78
CA ILE A 692 14.67 16.79 19.69
C ILE A 692 14.77 17.42 21.08
N LEU A 693 15.35 18.61 21.14
CA LEU A 693 15.41 19.42 22.35
C LEU A 693 14.14 20.25 22.45
N MET A 694 13.30 19.92 23.43
CA MET A 694 12.04 20.62 23.72
C MET A 694 12.28 21.77 24.70
N GLY A 695 11.65 22.91 24.43
CA GLY A 695 11.58 24.07 25.31
C GLY A 695 10.53 23.90 26.43
N GLY A 696 10.34 24.96 27.22
CA GLY A 696 9.39 24.98 28.35
C GLY A 696 7.94 25.32 27.97
N ASP A 697 7.55 25.14 26.70
CA ASP A 697 6.22 25.51 26.20
C ASP A 697 5.11 24.57 26.71
N ALA A 698 3.89 25.09 26.82
CA ALA A 698 2.71 24.36 27.26
C ALA A 698 2.44 23.08 26.45
N ILE A 699 2.68 23.09 25.14
CA ILE A 699 2.47 21.91 24.29
C ILE A 699 3.45 20.76 24.61
N PHE A 700 4.53 21.02 25.35
CA PHE A 700 5.53 20.04 25.77
C PHE A 700 5.54 19.73 27.27
N SER A 701 4.64 20.32 28.06
CA SER A 701 4.65 20.27 29.54
C SER A 701 4.78 18.87 30.17
N ARG A 702 4.19 17.83 29.56
CA ARG A 702 4.26 16.43 30.03
C ARG A 702 5.33 15.58 29.35
N MET A 703 6.22 16.20 28.60
CA MET A 703 7.23 15.53 27.78
C MET A 703 8.63 15.74 28.36
N PRO A 704 9.52 14.75 28.26
CA PRO A 704 10.93 14.93 28.56
C PRO A 704 11.54 16.08 27.74
N ARG A 705 12.51 16.78 28.33
CA ARG A 705 13.25 17.86 27.66
C ARG A 705 13.95 17.39 26.37
N ILE A 706 14.38 16.13 26.32
CA ILE A 706 14.93 15.52 25.12
C ILE A 706 14.03 14.33 24.77
N CYS A 707 13.43 14.37 23.59
CA CYS A 707 12.51 13.32 23.12
C CYS A 707 12.93 12.83 21.74
N LYS A 708 12.80 11.52 21.51
CA LYS A 708 12.91 10.94 20.17
C LYS A 708 11.64 11.19 19.36
N MET A 709 11.78 11.89 18.24
CA MET A 709 10.68 12.17 17.31
C MET A 709 11.07 11.81 15.89
N MET A 710 10.09 11.32 15.14
CA MET A 710 10.24 10.97 13.74
C MET A 710 10.28 12.19 12.84
N ARG A 711 11.21 12.21 11.88
CA ARG A 711 11.33 13.25 10.86
C ARG A 711 11.00 12.69 9.47
N TYR A 712 10.18 13.44 8.74
CA TYR A 712 9.87 13.23 7.32
C TYR A 712 9.94 14.58 6.60
N HIS A 713 11.13 15.17 6.49
CA HIS A 713 11.27 16.48 5.86
C HIS A 713 12.60 16.70 5.16
N SER A 714 12.50 17.43 4.05
CA SER A 714 13.64 17.92 3.26
C SER A 714 13.90 19.40 3.42
N LEU A 715 12.89 20.14 3.87
CA LEU A 715 12.92 21.59 4.02
C LEU A 715 12.87 21.97 5.50
N ALA A 716 13.58 23.04 5.84
CA ALA A 716 13.60 23.60 7.18
C ALA A 716 13.41 25.12 7.12
N LEU A 717 12.76 25.66 8.15
CA LEU A 717 12.57 27.10 8.30
C LEU A 717 13.86 27.77 8.78
N LEU A 718 14.14 28.93 8.20
CA LEU A 718 15.15 29.88 8.63
C LEU A 718 14.47 31.16 9.14
N PRO A 719 14.48 31.42 10.46
CA PRO A 719 13.94 32.63 11.05
C PRO A 719 14.56 33.90 10.46
N THR A 720 13.73 34.89 10.16
CA THR A 720 14.14 36.20 9.59
C THR A 720 13.70 37.39 10.46
N ASN A 721 12.87 37.14 11.46
CA ASN A 721 12.35 38.09 12.44
C ASN A 721 11.97 37.32 13.74
N GLU A 722 11.40 38.04 14.70
CA GLU A 722 11.03 37.52 16.03
C GLU A 722 9.50 37.38 16.21
N ASP A 723 8.74 37.36 15.11
CA ASP A 723 7.27 37.30 15.16
C ASP A 723 6.75 35.92 15.65
N LEU A 724 7.61 34.89 15.61
CA LEU A 724 7.38 33.58 16.22
C LEU A 724 8.57 33.21 17.11
N GLU A 725 8.29 32.51 18.20
CA GLU A 725 9.30 31.97 19.11
C GLU A 725 9.68 30.54 18.72
N ILE A 726 10.97 30.22 18.81
CA ILE A 726 11.48 28.85 18.59
C ILE A 726 11.37 28.08 19.91
N ILE A 727 10.50 27.07 19.93
CA ILE A 727 10.21 26.28 21.14
C ILE A 727 10.80 24.87 21.11
N ALA A 728 11.34 24.42 19.98
CA ALA A 728 12.11 23.18 19.90
C ALA A 728 13.15 23.22 18.77
N THR A 729 14.26 22.52 18.96
CA THR A 729 15.33 22.38 17.95
C THR A 729 15.87 20.95 17.88
N ASP A 730 16.67 20.63 16.87
CA ASP A 730 17.44 19.38 16.88
C ASP A 730 18.43 19.37 18.06
N TYR A 731 18.58 18.23 18.74
CA TYR A 731 19.39 18.16 19.95
C TYR A 731 20.89 18.41 19.70
N GLU A 732 21.41 17.90 18.59
CA GLU A 732 22.86 17.88 18.32
C GLU A 732 23.41 19.26 17.95
N SER A 733 22.80 19.95 16.98
CA SER A 733 23.28 21.25 16.51
C SER A 733 22.50 22.43 17.06
N GLN A 734 21.25 22.21 17.48
CA GLN A 734 20.31 23.26 17.88
C GLN A 734 20.13 24.35 16.81
N THR A 735 20.36 24.00 15.54
CA THR A 735 20.26 24.94 14.41
C THR A 735 18.99 24.76 13.61
N LEU A 736 18.40 23.57 13.64
CA LEU A 736 17.17 23.27 12.93
C LEU A 736 15.98 23.62 13.80
N VAL A 737 15.10 24.49 13.31
CA VAL A 737 13.82 24.78 13.95
C VAL A 737 12.94 23.53 13.87
N MET A 738 12.54 23.01 15.02
CA MET A 738 11.70 21.82 15.14
C MET A 738 10.34 22.11 15.76
N GLY A 739 10.22 23.25 16.44
CA GLY A 739 8.98 23.74 17.02
C GLY A 739 8.96 25.26 17.04
N LEU A 740 7.78 25.84 16.77
CA LEU A 740 7.51 27.27 16.85
C LEU A 740 6.21 27.54 17.63
N ALA A 741 6.12 28.73 18.23
CA ALA A 741 4.93 29.24 18.90
C ALA A 741 4.73 30.72 18.58
N HIS A 742 3.49 31.16 18.45
CA HIS A 742 3.18 32.58 18.44
C HIS A 742 3.20 33.14 19.87
N PRO A 743 3.85 34.30 20.12
CA PRO A 743 4.07 34.79 21.48
C PRO A 743 2.79 35.15 22.26
N GLN A 744 1.70 35.53 21.57
CA GLN A 744 0.43 35.88 22.22
C GLN A 744 -0.80 35.07 21.77
N LEU A 745 -0.71 34.30 20.68
CA LEU A 745 -1.85 33.60 20.08
C LEU A 745 -1.69 32.10 20.30
N PRO A 746 -2.77 31.31 20.38
CA PRO A 746 -2.70 29.88 20.59
C PRO A 746 -2.33 29.16 19.27
N VAL A 747 -1.18 29.49 18.69
CA VAL A 747 -0.71 29.02 17.40
C VAL A 747 0.66 28.39 17.59
N TRP A 748 0.77 27.12 17.25
CA TRP A 748 2.00 26.35 17.33
C TRP A 748 2.29 25.62 16.03
N GLY A 749 3.54 25.24 15.82
CA GLY A 749 3.92 24.39 14.71
C GLY A 749 5.06 23.46 15.10
N VAL A 750 5.05 22.22 14.63
CA VAL A 750 6.14 21.25 14.80
C VAL A 750 6.55 20.63 13.47
N GLN A 751 7.86 20.51 13.26
CA GLN A 751 8.42 19.98 12.01
C GLN A 751 8.48 18.44 11.99
N PHE A 752 8.50 17.80 13.15
CA PHE A 752 8.49 16.35 13.32
C PHE A 752 7.06 15.80 13.39
N HIS A 753 6.92 14.48 13.29
CA HIS A 753 5.65 13.76 13.19
C HIS A 753 5.28 13.06 14.50
N PRO A 754 4.40 13.64 15.35
CA PRO A 754 4.04 13.08 16.66
C PRO A 754 3.25 11.76 16.59
N GLU A 755 2.62 11.46 15.46
CA GLU A 755 1.77 10.29 15.21
C GLU A 755 2.56 9.02 14.83
N SER A 756 3.81 9.20 14.39
CA SER A 756 4.67 8.13 13.89
C SER A 756 4.94 7.07 14.96
N CYS A 757 5.08 5.82 14.53
CA CYS A 757 5.50 4.71 15.40
C CYS A 757 6.90 4.92 16.02
N GLY A 758 7.74 5.75 15.39
CA GLY A 758 9.03 6.19 15.91
C GLY A 758 8.97 7.33 16.95
N SER A 759 7.80 7.96 17.13
CA SER A 759 7.56 9.06 18.07
C SER A 759 6.84 8.57 19.33
N LEU A 760 7.57 7.88 20.22
CA LEU A 760 6.98 7.20 21.38
C LEU A 760 6.12 8.13 22.26
N GLU A 761 6.61 9.34 22.50
CA GLU A 761 5.97 10.35 23.36
C GLU A 761 5.10 11.35 22.58
N GLY A 762 4.99 11.21 21.25
CA GLY A 762 4.32 12.20 20.40
C GLY A 762 2.81 12.33 20.69
N TRP A 763 2.16 11.29 21.20
CA TRP A 763 0.76 11.38 21.63
C TRP A 763 0.55 12.39 22.77
N LYS A 764 1.54 12.61 23.64
CA LYS A 764 1.44 13.58 24.74
C LYS A 764 1.38 15.01 24.22
N LEU A 765 2.09 15.29 23.12
CA LEU A 765 2.03 16.58 22.44
C LEU A 765 0.62 16.85 21.94
N LEU A 766 0.02 15.87 21.25
CA LEU A 766 -1.36 15.98 20.76
C LEU A 766 -2.34 16.16 21.93
N ASP A 767 -2.21 15.38 23.00
CA ASP A 767 -3.09 15.51 24.18
C ASP A 767 -2.89 16.86 24.89
N ASN A 768 -1.66 17.37 25.01
CA ASN A 768 -1.40 18.72 25.54
C ASN A 768 -2.09 19.78 24.69
N PHE A 769 -1.89 19.75 23.36
CA PHE A 769 -2.51 20.70 22.43
C PHE A 769 -4.03 20.69 22.56
N LEU A 770 -4.63 19.49 22.59
CA LEU A 770 -6.07 19.31 22.71
C LEU A 770 -6.62 19.65 24.10
N LEU A 771 -5.77 19.89 25.11
CA LEU A 771 -6.13 20.27 26.48
C LEU A 771 -6.04 21.79 26.75
N ILE A 772 -5.44 22.57 25.83
CA ILE A 772 -5.12 23.99 26.04
C ILE A 772 -6.36 24.88 26.26
N SER A 773 -7.55 24.43 25.85
CA SER A 773 -8.79 25.13 26.14
C SER A 773 -9.91 24.15 26.48
N HIS A 774 -10.61 24.34 27.61
CA HIS A 774 -11.87 23.63 27.88
C HIS A 774 -12.80 24.37 28.83
N LYS A 775 -14.10 24.22 28.58
CA LYS A 775 -14.86 23.35 29.49
C LYS A 775 -15.04 21.97 28.81
N VAL A 776 -15.11 20.84 29.56
CA VAL A 776 -14.95 19.38 29.14
C VAL A 776 -16.24 18.50 29.08
N THR A 777 -16.63 17.87 27.94
CA THR A 777 -17.97 17.22 27.77
C THR A 777 -17.82 15.78 28.06
N GLY A 778 -18.84 15.29 28.73
CA GLY A 778 -18.99 13.90 28.95
C GLY A 778 -18.65 13.60 30.38
N GLN A 779 -19.50 12.76 30.95
CA GLN A 779 -19.19 12.09 32.19
C GLN A 779 -17.99 11.18 31.94
N SER A 780 -17.02 11.27 32.84
CA SER A 780 -15.96 10.29 33.00
C SER A 780 -16.56 8.88 33.05
N VAL A 781 -16.19 8.04 32.11
CA VAL A 781 -16.29 6.59 32.29
C VAL A 781 -14.95 6.14 32.86
N GLU A 782 -14.95 5.26 33.85
CA GLU A 782 -13.73 4.77 34.51
C GLU A 782 -12.72 4.24 33.47
N VAL A 783 -11.67 5.03 33.24
CA VAL A 783 -10.44 4.61 32.58
C VAL A 783 -9.33 4.90 33.60
N PRO A 784 -8.39 3.97 33.86
CA PRO A 784 -7.36 4.18 34.87
C PRO A 784 -6.62 5.49 34.62
N LEU A 785 -6.55 6.32 35.65
CA LEU A 785 -5.73 7.54 35.73
C LEU A 785 -4.26 7.16 35.50
N LEU A 786 -3.80 7.13 34.25
CA LEU A 786 -2.39 7.01 33.91
C LEU A 786 -1.94 8.32 33.26
N GLY A 787 -1.47 9.25 34.09
CA GLY A 787 -0.73 10.43 33.64
C GLY A 787 -1.55 11.69 33.33
N ARG A 788 -2.82 11.75 33.75
CA ARG A 788 -3.59 13.00 33.89
C ARG A 788 -3.65 13.50 35.35
N GLU A 789 -2.65 13.14 36.15
CA GLU A 789 -2.40 13.79 37.43
C GLU A 789 -1.38 14.90 37.19
N GLY A 790 -1.91 16.12 37.13
CA GLY A 790 -1.22 17.38 36.90
C GLY A 790 -2.24 18.49 36.92
#